data_AF-A0A1G5IUT4-F1
#
_entry.id   AF-A0A1G5IUT4-F1
#
_cell.length_a   1.000
_cell.length_b   1.000
_cell.length_c   1.000
_cell.angle_alpha   90.00
_cell.angle_beta   90.00
_cell.angle_gamma   90.00
#
_symmetry.space_group_name_H-M   'P 1'
#
loop_
_entity.id
_entity.type
_entity.pdbx_description
1 polymer ?
#
loop_
_entity_poly.entity_id
_entity_poly.type
_entity_poly.pdbx_seq_one_letter_code
_entity_poly.pdbx_strand_id
1 'polypeptide(L)'
;MICKKKAVPFIFLMVLAIIVHGITPIAADSTAEATSETLQIIGNTTQSNGYYTLSIIIPSGFTGGSINLYENSQLVKSFNNVPKSQQQVILNMPFKEKEIGEYSYTAEAMGDFGTIHSQPLTIQIIQRSDGKATGLPLKPSLAQSNWDGSKDYSIYMNMWWGNNGHGWLLYENDNLIYAADLVDDSPQPQSAVAVFNNKRSGTYIYRCELINEYGTVSSDSLSYTVTGNGEAPDIPLPDIAQTYPAIGYAIASETETDFEWIFVVSNPNKEYLWDGTCFDVWSISFETTSDITEVDGAHSFVKNGDTITIYLKGHERVLTQDKAITMTVRGNKRGNITEPQNVQAQLMRGDMPYPEYKGLPSSWYKGKINLTISDLIENPLEYYNGNTPIGTNHFIVYDPVNETQLIIAEPTAVDYPVNGVEGIKMWIPSRYVAMGLGFAQEIFKINPHYMTALGTKENFTFGLVPESSGYSENPVIIDGELWYWPIQKAHADGPFQQEAGNFNEVKQQYPDYLSKDAVHGNYVPITTGSDDDSSYVVSAISSAISLTMTREFLYSIPKLKTKEFFTQARDPWAEFTFVNYAYNRGVYGFLQLNIFTDHRDRALQAEDLGTEFGLSGFASHLENIRAMINASNNETENIYDAQLTWDNIEEFLNKLRLFYRNGAPTDEEWTLMTEDVERAFNLLSQHWDGNTVSLRYDFLTLLRVAKAHLPTPYTPNPTGQTWADQINSANGGTPQH
;
A
#
# COMPACT_ATOMS: atom_id res chain seq x y z
N MET A 1 34.10 -19.73 50.83
CA MET A 1 34.56 -20.53 51.99
C MET A 1 33.32 -21.29 52.49
N ILE A 2 33.19 -22.61 52.61
CA ILE A 2 34.11 -23.76 52.70
C ILE A 2 33.47 -24.97 52.00
N CYS A 3 34.34 -25.84 51.51
CA CYS A 3 34.16 -27.04 50.70
C CYS A 3 33.92 -28.34 51.50
N LYS A 4 33.52 -29.42 50.78
CA LYS A 4 33.67 -30.90 51.00
C LYS A 4 32.34 -31.65 51.26
N LYS A 5 32.07 -32.89 50.80
CA LYS A 5 32.70 -33.90 49.89
C LYS A 5 31.75 -35.13 49.78
N LYS A 6 31.66 -35.76 48.58
CA LYS A 6 31.75 -37.22 48.21
C LYS A 6 30.90 -38.30 48.97
N ALA A 7 30.47 -39.47 48.45
CA ALA A 7 30.73 -40.37 47.28
C ALA A 7 29.52 -41.36 47.10
N VAL A 8 29.07 -41.81 45.90
CA VAL A 8 29.42 -42.99 45.04
C VAL A 8 29.28 -44.39 45.70
N PRO A 9 28.63 -45.40 45.04
CA PRO A 9 29.38 -46.43 44.31
C PRO A 9 28.81 -46.88 42.94
N PHE A 10 29.70 -47.56 42.21
CA PHE A 10 29.72 -48.11 40.84
C PHE A 10 29.75 -49.67 40.91
N ILE A 11 29.69 -50.37 39.75
CA ILE A 11 30.00 -51.82 39.41
C ILE A 11 28.74 -52.59 38.94
N PHE A 12 28.64 -53.37 37.84
CA PHE A 12 29.46 -53.91 36.71
C PHE A 12 28.41 -54.40 35.63
N LEU A 13 28.65 -54.62 34.32
CA LEU A 13 29.41 -55.74 33.74
C LEU A 13 29.39 -55.70 32.17
N MET A 14 30.56 -55.92 31.54
CA MET A 14 30.92 -56.51 30.20
C MET A 14 30.03 -56.28 28.96
N VAL A 15 30.49 -55.59 27.91
CA VAL A 15 31.47 -55.94 26.84
C VAL A 15 31.09 -57.14 25.96
N LEU A 16 30.75 -56.85 24.69
CA LEU A 16 31.09 -57.69 23.54
C LEU A 16 31.62 -56.81 22.41
N ALA A 17 32.86 -57.05 22.01
CA ALA A 17 33.54 -56.38 20.90
C ALA A 17 33.32 -57.19 19.61
N ILE A 18 32.98 -56.51 18.51
CA ILE A 18 33.26 -56.98 17.15
C ILE A 18 33.99 -55.84 16.43
N ILE A 19 35.21 -56.16 15.98
CA ILE A 19 36.08 -55.30 15.18
C ILE A 19 35.66 -55.46 13.72
N VAL A 20 35.26 -54.37 13.06
CA VAL A 20 35.28 -54.23 11.59
C VAL A 20 35.95 -52.90 11.26
N HIS A 21 36.87 -52.95 10.31
CA HIS A 21 37.79 -51.89 9.96
C HIS A 21 37.11 -50.73 9.20
N GLY A 22 37.20 -49.53 9.77
CA GLY A 22 37.63 -48.30 9.08
C GLY A 22 36.85 -47.79 7.87
N ILE A 23 35.75 -47.06 8.11
CA ILE A 23 35.48 -45.78 7.44
C ILE A 23 35.05 -44.81 8.56
N THR A 24 35.82 -43.75 8.78
CA THR A 24 35.50 -42.70 9.75
C THR A 24 34.32 -41.87 9.23
N PRO A 25 33.16 -41.82 9.93
CA PRO A 25 32.26 -40.69 9.77
C PRO A 25 32.96 -39.48 10.38
N ILE A 26 32.97 -38.35 9.68
CA ILE A 26 33.23 -37.06 10.31
C ILE A 26 32.08 -36.86 11.30
N ALA A 27 32.37 -37.08 12.58
CA ALA A 27 31.50 -36.64 13.66
C ALA A 27 31.50 -35.11 13.59
N ALA A 28 30.35 -34.53 13.21
CA ALA A 28 30.06 -33.14 13.48
C ALA A 28 30.11 -32.98 15.00
N ASP A 29 31.13 -32.28 15.47
CA ASP A 29 31.27 -31.87 16.86
C ASP A 29 30.04 -31.06 17.25
N SER A 30 29.22 -31.63 18.12
CA SER A 30 28.05 -30.98 18.67
C SER A 30 28.49 -29.95 19.71
N THR A 31 28.94 -28.78 19.26
CA THR A 31 28.88 -27.48 19.97
C THR A 31 29.38 -26.34 19.07
N ALA A 32 28.60 -25.99 18.04
CA ALA A 32 28.56 -24.64 17.46
C ALA A 32 27.38 -24.57 16.46
N GLU A 33 26.31 -23.86 16.79
CA GLU A 33 25.44 -23.29 15.75
C GLU A 33 26.29 -22.27 14.99
N ALA A 34 26.89 -22.70 13.88
CA ALA A 34 27.56 -21.81 12.95
C ALA A 34 26.47 -21.07 12.17
N THR A 35 26.08 -19.89 12.65
CA THR A 35 25.33 -18.90 11.89
C THR A 35 26.18 -18.46 10.70
N SER A 36 25.97 -19.06 9.52
CA SER A 36 26.53 -18.51 8.28
C SER A 36 25.75 -17.26 7.88
N GLU A 37 26.39 -16.10 7.96
CA GLU A 37 25.87 -14.81 7.49
C GLU A 37 25.95 -14.64 5.96
N THR A 38 26.34 -15.69 5.21
CA THR A 38 26.63 -15.61 3.77
C THR A 38 25.89 -16.67 2.96
N LEU A 39 25.56 -16.35 1.70
CA LEU A 39 25.03 -17.29 0.71
C LEU A 39 26.09 -18.35 0.38
N GLN A 40 25.74 -19.62 0.52
CA GLN A 40 26.65 -20.74 0.25
C GLN A 40 26.05 -21.72 -0.75
N ILE A 41 26.92 -22.37 -1.49
CA ILE A 41 26.58 -23.53 -2.29
C ILE A 41 27.53 -24.67 -1.90
N ILE A 42 26.96 -25.81 -1.54
CA ILE A 42 27.70 -27.02 -1.19
C ILE A 42 27.20 -28.19 -2.04
N GLY A 43 28.03 -29.21 -2.21
CA GLY A 43 27.63 -30.48 -2.81
C GLY A 43 27.68 -31.58 -1.76
N ASN A 44 26.84 -32.60 -1.91
CA ASN A 44 27.00 -33.84 -1.11
C ASN A 44 28.31 -34.59 -1.45
N THR A 45 28.97 -34.20 -2.54
CA THR A 45 30.33 -34.60 -2.91
C THR A 45 31.01 -33.45 -3.66
N THR A 46 32.33 -33.50 -3.83
CA THR A 46 33.10 -32.65 -4.77
C THR A 46 33.61 -33.43 -5.99
N GLN A 47 33.43 -34.75 -5.98
CA GLN A 47 33.80 -35.66 -7.07
C GLN A 47 32.69 -36.70 -7.24
N SER A 48 32.19 -36.87 -8.47
CA SER A 48 31.02 -37.70 -8.74
C SER A 48 31.18 -38.52 -10.01
N ASN A 49 30.38 -39.58 -10.16
CA ASN A 49 30.22 -40.37 -11.38
C ASN A 49 28.96 -39.96 -12.17
N GLY A 50 28.34 -38.84 -11.80
CA GLY A 50 27.18 -38.26 -12.48
C GLY A 50 25.93 -38.11 -11.62
N TYR A 51 25.93 -38.62 -10.37
CA TYR A 51 24.81 -38.49 -9.43
C TYR A 51 25.23 -37.73 -8.16
N TYR A 52 24.74 -36.50 -8.01
CA TYR A 52 25.05 -35.66 -6.85
C TYR A 52 23.94 -34.64 -6.61
N THR A 53 23.93 -34.05 -5.43
CA THR A 53 22.98 -32.99 -5.06
C THR A 53 23.75 -31.77 -4.62
N LEU A 54 23.39 -30.62 -5.20
CA LEU A 54 23.83 -29.32 -4.70
C LEU A 54 22.82 -28.80 -3.68
N SER A 55 23.30 -28.23 -2.59
CA SER A 55 22.49 -27.54 -1.60
C SER A 55 22.90 -26.07 -1.59
N ILE A 56 21.95 -25.18 -1.90
CA ILE A 56 22.12 -23.74 -1.77
C ILE A 56 21.63 -23.36 -0.38
N ILE A 57 22.54 -22.91 0.48
CA ILE A 57 22.25 -22.49 1.85
C ILE A 57 22.13 -20.97 1.84
N ILE A 58 20.90 -20.50 2.00
CA ILE A 58 20.53 -19.10 2.06
C ILE A 58 20.63 -18.66 3.53
N PRO A 59 21.32 -17.54 3.83
CA PRO A 59 21.55 -17.10 5.20
C PRO A 59 20.24 -16.71 5.90
N SER A 60 20.19 -16.90 7.22
CA SER A 60 19.11 -16.37 8.06
C SER A 60 19.05 -14.84 7.93
N GLY A 61 17.85 -14.27 7.83
CA GLY A 61 17.64 -12.85 7.61
C GLY A 61 17.63 -12.44 6.13
N PHE A 62 17.69 -13.41 5.19
CA PHE A 62 17.42 -13.14 3.78
C PHE A 62 16.03 -12.50 3.64
N THR A 63 15.95 -11.36 2.96
CA THR A 63 14.75 -10.50 2.91
C THR A 63 13.72 -10.94 1.88
N GLY A 64 13.94 -12.10 1.25
CA GLY A 64 13.10 -12.63 0.19
C GLY A 64 13.50 -12.09 -1.19
N GLY A 65 13.10 -12.80 -2.24
CA GLY A 65 13.37 -12.46 -3.63
C GLY A 65 13.62 -13.68 -4.51
N SER A 66 14.66 -13.67 -5.35
CA SER A 66 14.98 -14.78 -6.26
C SER A 66 16.40 -15.31 -6.08
N ILE A 67 16.57 -16.63 -6.31
CA ILE A 67 17.86 -17.31 -6.28
C ILE A 67 18.13 -17.90 -7.66
N ASN A 68 19.24 -17.52 -8.28
CA ASN A 68 19.71 -18.08 -9.54
C ASN A 68 20.89 -19.02 -9.29
N LEU A 69 20.83 -20.22 -9.85
CA LEU A 69 21.93 -21.17 -9.90
C LEU A 69 22.57 -21.13 -11.29
N TYR A 70 23.88 -20.92 -11.34
CA TYR A 70 24.68 -20.93 -12.54
C TYR A 70 25.61 -22.14 -12.57
N GLU A 71 25.79 -22.72 -13.75
CA GLU A 71 26.79 -23.74 -14.08
C GLU A 71 27.70 -23.18 -15.18
N ASN A 72 29.01 -23.11 -14.95
CA ASN A 72 29.97 -22.58 -15.92
C ASN A 72 29.55 -21.19 -16.47
N SER A 73 29.05 -20.33 -15.57
CA SER A 73 28.48 -19.00 -15.85
C SER A 73 27.19 -18.97 -16.69
N GLN A 74 26.58 -20.12 -16.99
CA GLN A 74 25.27 -20.21 -17.63
C GLN A 74 24.19 -20.46 -16.58
N LEU A 75 23.08 -19.73 -16.64
CA LEU A 75 21.95 -19.93 -15.74
C LEU A 75 21.32 -21.31 -16.00
N VAL A 76 21.25 -22.15 -14.96
CA VAL A 76 20.67 -23.51 -15.06
C VAL A 76 19.37 -23.67 -14.29
N LYS A 77 19.12 -22.83 -13.26
CA LYS A 77 17.86 -22.83 -12.51
C LYS A 77 17.63 -21.48 -11.85
N SER A 78 16.38 -21.01 -11.89
CA SER A 78 15.90 -19.89 -11.07
C SER A 78 14.86 -20.40 -10.07
N PHE A 79 14.99 -19.98 -8.82
CA PHE A 79 14.02 -20.12 -7.76
C PHE A 79 13.44 -18.73 -7.50
N ASN A 80 12.25 -18.48 -8.01
CA ASN A 80 11.56 -17.20 -7.79
C ASN A 80 10.79 -17.25 -6.47
N ASN A 81 10.56 -16.08 -5.86
CA ASN A 81 9.73 -15.92 -4.67
C ASN A 81 10.23 -16.76 -3.47
N VAL A 82 11.55 -16.84 -3.27
CA VAL A 82 12.12 -17.40 -2.05
C VAL A 82 11.73 -16.47 -0.88
N PRO A 83 11.07 -16.98 0.18
CA PRO A 83 10.48 -16.15 1.21
C PRO A 83 11.54 -15.52 2.13
N LYS A 84 11.17 -14.40 2.77
CA LYS A 84 11.89 -13.89 3.94
C LYS A 84 11.93 -15.02 4.98
N SER A 85 13.10 -15.28 5.57
CA SER A 85 13.22 -16.28 6.62
C SER A 85 14.20 -15.84 7.69
N GLN A 86 13.80 -15.96 8.97
CA GLN A 86 14.67 -15.75 10.13
C GLN A 86 15.61 -16.95 10.37
N GLN A 87 15.45 -18.03 9.59
CA GLN A 87 16.28 -19.22 9.62
C GLN A 87 16.96 -19.44 8.27
N GLN A 88 17.95 -20.31 8.22
CA GLN A 88 18.56 -20.69 6.95
C GLN A 88 17.55 -21.47 6.09
N VAL A 89 17.50 -21.13 4.80
CA VAL A 89 16.72 -21.87 3.80
C VAL A 89 17.68 -22.71 2.98
N ILE A 90 17.40 -24.01 2.80
CA ILE A 90 18.23 -24.92 2.02
C ILE A 90 17.44 -25.38 0.79
N LEU A 91 17.94 -25.04 -0.39
CA LEU A 91 17.38 -25.50 -1.68
C LEU A 91 18.27 -26.61 -2.25
N ASN A 92 17.68 -27.79 -2.48
CA ASN A 92 18.39 -28.93 -3.03
C ASN A 92 18.15 -29.04 -4.55
N MET A 93 19.23 -29.20 -5.32
CA MET A 93 19.22 -29.40 -6.76
C MET A 93 19.95 -30.70 -7.10
N PRO A 94 19.21 -31.81 -7.30
CA PRO A 94 19.80 -33.09 -7.68
C PRO A 94 20.15 -33.13 -9.18
N PHE A 95 21.30 -33.71 -9.48
CA PHE A 95 21.78 -34.02 -10.83
C PHE A 95 21.85 -35.53 -11.00
N LYS A 96 21.42 -36.01 -12.17
CA LYS A 96 21.49 -37.41 -12.57
C LYS A 96 22.22 -37.51 -13.90
N GLU A 97 23.06 -38.53 -14.05
CA GLU A 97 23.76 -38.85 -15.30
C GLU A 97 24.52 -37.67 -15.90
N LYS A 98 25.14 -36.83 -15.04
CA LYS A 98 25.99 -35.73 -15.52
C LYS A 98 27.17 -36.29 -16.31
N GLU A 99 27.49 -35.67 -17.46
CA GLU A 99 28.62 -36.09 -18.31
C GLU A 99 29.98 -35.83 -17.63
N ILE A 100 31.02 -36.55 -18.08
CA ILE A 100 32.39 -36.40 -17.58
C ILE A 100 32.90 -34.99 -17.88
N GLY A 101 33.44 -34.34 -16.86
CA GLY A 101 33.93 -32.98 -16.97
C GLY A 101 34.06 -32.27 -15.63
N GLU A 102 34.58 -31.06 -15.68
CA GLU A 102 34.64 -30.14 -14.55
C GLU A 102 33.49 -29.14 -14.65
N TYR A 103 32.70 -29.02 -13.58
CA TYR A 103 31.58 -28.07 -13.51
C TYR A 103 31.77 -27.13 -12.32
N SER A 104 31.72 -25.82 -12.58
CA SER A 104 31.76 -24.78 -11.56
C SER A 104 30.37 -24.20 -11.34
N TYR A 105 29.89 -24.23 -10.10
CA TYR A 105 28.59 -23.74 -9.71
C TYR A 105 28.68 -22.47 -8.85
N THR A 106 27.82 -21.49 -9.12
CA THR A 106 27.65 -20.30 -8.28
C THR A 106 26.17 -20.04 -8.07
N ALA A 107 25.80 -19.60 -6.87
CA ALA A 107 24.47 -19.09 -6.57
C ALA A 107 24.49 -17.56 -6.49
N GLU A 108 23.44 -16.94 -6.98
CA GLU A 108 23.16 -15.51 -6.87
C GLU A 108 21.81 -15.35 -6.18
N ALA A 109 21.73 -14.52 -5.15
CA ALA A 109 20.50 -14.17 -4.47
C ALA A 109 20.22 -12.68 -4.66
N MET A 110 19.02 -12.36 -5.13
CA MET A 110 18.54 -10.99 -5.32
C MET A 110 17.39 -10.73 -4.35
N GLY A 111 17.48 -9.66 -3.55
CA GLY A 111 16.43 -9.22 -2.65
C GLY A 111 16.39 -7.70 -2.49
N ASP A 112 15.56 -7.20 -1.58
CA ASP A 112 15.22 -5.76 -1.42
C ASP A 112 16.40 -4.82 -1.15
N PHE A 113 17.53 -5.33 -0.66
CA PHE A 113 18.73 -4.52 -0.36
C PHE A 113 19.91 -4.78 -1.32
N GLY A 114 19.72 -5.55 -2.39
CA GLY A 114 20.72 -5.80 -3.43
C GLY A 114 20.99 -7.29 -3.72
N THR A 115 22.02 -7.54 -4.52
CA THR A 115 22.42 -8.88 -4.98
C THR A 115 23.63 -9.39 -4.19
N ILE A 116 23.56 -10.63 -3.69
CA ILE A 116 24.69 -11.34 -3.05
C ILE A 116 25.03 -12.62 -3.83
N HIS A 117 26.32 -13.00 -3.82
CA HIS A 117 26.82 -14.17 -4.55
C HIS A 117 27.50 -15.16 -3.61
N SER A 118 27.39 -16.45 -3.93
CA SER A 118 28.15 -17.50 -3.26
C SER A 118 29.60 -17.53 -3.75
N GLN A 119 30.48 -18.17 -2.99
CA GLN A 119 31.73 -18.66 -3.55
C GLN A 119 31.44 -19.78 -4.58
N PRO A 120 32.27 -19.94 -5.62
CA PRO A 120 32.10 -21.03 -6.57
C PRO A 120 32.39 -22.39 -5.93
N LEU A 121 31.60 -23.39 -6.30
CA LEU A 121 31.81 -24.81 -5.96
C LEU A 121 32.14 -25.58 -7.24
N THR A 122 33.26 -26.29 -7.24
CA THR A 122 33.63 -27.16 -8.35
C THR A 122 33.28 -28.62 -8.05
N ILE A 123 32.57 -29.27 -8.97
CA ILE A 123 32.32 -30.71 -8.96
C ILE A 123 33.09 -31.34 -10.14
N GLN A 124 33.91 -32.33 -9.84
CA GLN A 124 34.60 -33.14 -10.84
C GLN A 124 33.79 -34.39 -11.17
N ILE A 125 33.30 -34.50 -12.40
CA ILE A 125 32.66 -35.72 -12.89
C ILE A 125 33.71 -36.60 -13.54
N ILE A 126 33.96 -37.76 -12.93
CA ILE A 126 34.97 -38.71 -13.40
C ILE A 126 34.31 -39.95 -14.01
N GLN A 127 35.08 -40.62 -14.87
CA GLN A 127 34.70 -41.95 -15.35
C GLN A 127 34.57 -42.88 -14.14
N ARG A 128 33.38 -43.47 -13.98
CA ARG A 128 33.14 -44.51 -12.99
C ARG A 128 34.03 -45.72 -13.26
N SER A 129 34.56 -46.33 -12.20
CA SER A 129 35.18 -47.66 -12.31
C SER A 129 34.16 -48.74 -12.69
N ASP A 130 34.63 -49.83 -13.29
CA ASP A 130 33.77 -50.99 -13.60
C ASP A 130 33.11 -51.53 -12.33
N GLY A 131 31.78 -51.73 -12.38
CA GLY A 131 30.99 -52.27 -11.28
C GLY A 131 31.15 -53.78 -11.10
N LYS A 132 30.87 -54.29 -9.90
CA LYS A 132 30.88 -55.73 -9.58
C LYS A 132 29.53 -56.40 -9.84
N ALA A 133 28.46 -55.63 -10.02
CA ALA A 133 27.14 -56.16 -10.30
C ALA A 133 27.15 -57.03 -11.56
N THR A 134 26.31 -58.07 -11.58
CA THR A 134 26.15 -58.95 -12.75
C THR A 134 24.71 -58.99 -13.26
N GLY A 135 23.87 -58.06 -12.81
CA GLY A 135 22.45 -57.92 -13.17
C GLY A 135 21.83 -56.70 -12.49
N LEU A 136 20.51 -56.49 -12.69
CA LEU A 136 19.76 -55.40 -12.07
C LEU A 136 19.98 -55.32 -10.55
N PRO A 137 19.95 -54.11 -9.94
CA PRO A 137 20.05 -53.98 -8.50
C PRO A 137 18.98 -54.79 -7.77
N LEU A 138 19.27 -55.30 -6.57
CA LEU A 138 18.18 -55.86 -5.76
C LEU A 138 17.26 -54.72 -5.30
N LYS A 139 15.95 -54.99 -5.24
CA LYS A 139 14.94 -54.03 -4.81
C LYS A 139 15.33 -53.37 -3.46
N PRO A 140 15.55 -52.05 -3.42
CA PRO A 140 15.85 -51.35 -2.18
C PRO A 140 14.62 -51.24 -1.29
N SER A 141 14.85 -51.14 0.02
CA SER A 141 13.84 -50.83 1.04
C SER A 141 14.11 -49.47 1.66
N LEU A 142 13.07 -48.66 1.84
CA LEU A 142 13.15 -47.38 2.55
C LEU A 142 12.74 -47.53 4.01
N ALA A 143 13.38 -46.80 4.91
CA ALA A 143 13.03 -46.68 6.32
C ALA A 143 13.26 -45.26 6.82
N GLN A 144 12.41 -44.78 7.74
CA GLN A 144 12.59 -43.49 8.41
C GLN A 144 13.33 -43.62 9.75
N SER A 145 13.94 -42.52 10.22
CA SER A 145 14.66 -42.48 11.51
C SER A 145 13.77 -42.51 12.75
N ASN A 146 12.52 -42.07 12.64
CA ASN A 146 11.56 -41.94 13.74
C ASN A 146 10.11 -42.08 13.21
N TRP A 147 9.11 -42.24 14.09
CA TRP A 147 7.69 -42.37 13.72
C TRP A 147 6.79 -41.40 14.51
N ASP A 148 7.41 -40.42 15.16
CA ASP A 148 6.78 -39.47 16.08
C ASP A 148 6.20 -38.23 15.38
N GLY A 149 6.35 -38.15 14.06
CA GLY A 149 5.93 -36.99 13.27
C GLY A 149 6.79 -35.76 13.48
N SER A 150 8.04 -35.93 13.90
CA SER A 150 9.04 -34.86 13.97
C SER A 150 9.27 -34.18 12.61
N LYS A 151 9.55 -32.87 12.65
CA LYS A 151 10.00 -32.09 11.48
C LYS A 151 11.45 -32.40 11.07
N ASP A 152 12.21 -33.03 11.97
CA ASP A 152 13.59 -33.45 11.75
C ASP A 152 13.62 -34.98 11.70
N TYR A 153 13.98 -35.53 10.54
CA TYR A 153 14.05 -36.97 10.30
C TYR A 153 14.99 -37.32 9.16
N SER A 154 15.32 -38.60 9.01
CA SER A 154 16.13 -39.11 7.90
C SER A 154 15.41 -40.25 7.19
N ILE A 155 15.61 -40.32 5.88
CA ILE A 155 15.16 -41.44 5.04
C ILE A 155 16.38 -42.28 4.66
N TYR A 156 16.38 -43.53 5.10
CA TYR A 156 17.40 -44.53 4.81
C TYR A 156 16.96 -45.38 3.63
N MET A 157 17.87 -45.61 2.70
CA MET A 157 17.78 -46.68 1.71
C MET A 157 18.65 -47.84 2.18
N ASN A 158 18.09 -49.06 2.19
CA ASN A 158 18.80 -50.27 2.56
C ASN A 158 18.55 -51.40 1.54
N MET A 159 19.62 -52.10 1.20
CA MET A 159 19.64 -53.32 0.41
C MET A 159 20.50 -54.36 1.14
N TRP A 160 19.91 -55.48 1.57
CA TRP A 160 20.56 -56.39 2.53
C TRP A 160 21.57 -57.37 1.92
N TRP A 161 21.41 -57.77 0.65
CA TRP A 161 22.34 -58.64 -0.09
C TRP A 161 21.91 -58.73 -1.56
N GLY A 162 22.81 -58.64 -2.55
CA GLY A 162 22.46 -58.74 -3.98
C GLY A 162 23.27 -57.79 -4.86
N ASN A 163 22.91 -57.64 -6.14
CA ASN A 163 23.58 -56.65 -6.99
C ASN A 163 23.32 -55.24 -6.46
N ASN A 164 24.38 -54.46 -6.27
CA ASN A 164 24.33 -53.08 -5.81
C ASN A 164 23.96 -52.13 -6.97
N GLY A 165 23.53 -50.93 -6.59
CA GLY A 165 23.52 -49.76 -7.47
C GLY A 165 24.84 -48.99 -7.43
N HIS A 166 25.09 -48.14 -8.43
CA HIS A 166 26.08 -47.06 -8.38
C HIS A 166 25.42 -45.67 -8.32
N GLY A 167 24.12 -45.56 -8.53
CA GLY A 167 23.37 -44.31 -8.40
C GLY A 167 22.15 -44.51 -7.51
N TRP A 168 21.89 -43.53 -6.64
CA TRP A 168 20.69 -43.46 -5.82
C TRP A 168 19.92 -42.18 -6.13
N LEU A 169 18.65 -42.33 -6.48
CA LEU A 169 17.71 -41.23 -6.64
C LEU A 169 16.60 -41.37 -5.59
N LEU A 170 16.34 -40.31 -4.83
CA LEU A 170 15.23 -40.26 -3.87
C LEU A 170 14.20 -39.23 -4.34
N TYR A 171 12.96 -39.70 -4.40
CA TYR A 171 11.79 -38.93 -4.80
C TYR A 171 10.90 -38.68 -3.59
N GLU A 172 10.31 -37.49 -3.55
CA GLU A 172 9.28 -37.09 -2.61
C GLU A 172 8.08 -36.58 -3.40
N ASN A 173 6.91 -37.18 -3.19
CA ASN A 173 5.69 -36.88 -3.95
C ASN A 173 5.96 -36.87 -5.47
N ASP A 174 6.69 -37.91 -5.92
CA ASP A 174 7.18 -38.12 -7.29
C ASP A 174 8.17 -37.07 -7.85
N ASN A 175 8.56 -36.07 -7.07
CA ASN A 175 9.61 -35.13 -7.43
C ASN A 175 10.99 -35.62 -6.98
N LEU A 176 11.99 -35.58 -7.86
CA LEU A 176 13.38 -35.90 -7.52
C LEU A 176 13.94 -34.81 -6.59
N ILE A 177 14.28 -35.18 -5.35
CA ILE A 177 14.77 -34.23 -4.34
C ILE A 177 16.23 -34.47 -3.93
N TYR A 178 16.76 -35.67 -4.21
CA TYR A 178 18.12 -36.04 -3.84
C TYR A 178 18.69 -37.09 -4.79
N ALA A 179 19.97 -36.93 -5.13
CA ALA A 179 20.77 -37.84 -5.93
C ALA A 179 22.18 -38.00 -5.32
N ALA A 180 22.69 -39.22 -5.32
CA ALA A 180 24.04 -39.52 -4.85
C ALA A 180 24.65 -40.74 -5.56
N ASP A 181 25.96 -40.72 -5.77
CA ASP A 181 26.71 -41.90 -6.16
C ASP A 181 26.77 -42.91 -5.01
N LEU A 182 26.81 -44.18 -5.40
CA LEU A 182 27.02 -45.31 -4.51
C LEU A 182 28.20 -46.15 -4.97
N VAL A 183 28.79 -46.89 -4.03
CA VAL A 183 29.83 -47.88 -4.33
C VAL A 183 29.18 -49.23 -4.64
N ASP A 184 29.42 -49.74 -5.84
CA ASP A 184 29.04 -51.11 -6.23
C ASP A 184 30.03 -52.12 -5.62
N ASP A 185 29.65 -52.69 -4.48
CA ASP A 185 30.36 -53.76 -3.79
C ASP A 185 29.58 -55.09 -3.85
N SER A 186 28.92 -55.35 -4.98
CA SER A 186 28.10 -56.56 -5.15
C SER A 186 28.84 -57.85 -4.75
N PRO A 187 28.21 -58.79 -4.02
CA PRO A 187 26.81 -58.79 -3.59
C PRO A 187 26.57 -58.28 -2.15
N GLN A 188 27.47 -57.45 -1.60
CA GLN A 188 27.40 -56.99 -0.20
C GLN A 188 26.17 -56.10 0.07
N PRO A 189 25.74 -55.95 1.35
CA PRO A 189 24.72 -54.97 1.69
C PRO A 189 25.13 -53.55 1.27
N GLN A 190 24.14 -52.74 0.90
CA GLN A 190 24.31 -51.35 0.49
C GLN A 190 23.29 -50.47 1.22
N SER A 191 23.73 -49.28 1.66
CA SER A 191 22.86 -48.33 2.35
C SER A 191 23.19 -46.89 2.00
N ALA A 192 22.20 -46.00 2.07
CA ALA A 192 22.37 -44.56 1.89
C ALA A 192 21.35 -43.80 2.76
N VAL A 193 21.60 -42.51 3.00
CA VAL A 193 20.74 -41.67 3.86
C VAL A 193 20.57 -40.28 3.28
N ALA A 194 19.35 -39.75 3.39
CA ALA A 194 19.00 -38.36 3.16
C ALA A 194 18.46 -37.79 4.47
N VAL A 195 18.98 -36.64 4.89
CA VAL A 195 18.63 -35.99 6.16
C VAL A 195 17.74 -34.79 5.86
N PHE A 196 16.62 -34.70 6.58
CA PHE A 196 15.67 -33.62 6.50
C PHE A 196 15.62 -32.89 7.84
N ASN A 197 15.74 -31.57 7.78
CA ASN A 197 15.58 -30.70 8.94
C ASN A 197 14.45 -29.71 8.64
N ASN A 198 13.67 -29.38 9.66
CA ASN A 198 12.60 -28.40 9.66
C ASN A 198 11.55 -28.63 8.56
N LYS A 199 11.21 -29.89 8.27
CA LYS A 199 10.14 -30.24 7.34
C LYS A 199 8.78 -29.73 7.83
N ARG A 200 7.98 -29.16 6.92
CA ARG A 200 6.64 -28.65 7.22
C ARG A 200 5.70 -29.78 7.62
N SER A 201 4.65 -29.47 8.38
CA SER A 201 3.56 -30.41 8.64
C SER A 201 2.94 -30.87 7.33
N GLY A 202 2.67 -32.16 7.20
CA GLY A 202 2.16 -32.73 5.96
C GLY A 202 2.53 -34.20 5.86
N THR A 203 1.95 -34.87 4.87
CA THR A 203 2.30 -36.26 4.54
C THR A 203 3.17 -36.27 3.30
N TYR A 204 4.37 -36.84 3.43
CA TYR A 204 5.36 -36.96 2.37
C TYR A 204 5.47 -38.43 1.95
N ILE A 205 5.35 -38.68 0.66
CA ILE A 205 5.48 -40.03 0.08
C ILE A 205 6.85 -40.13 -0.57
N TYR A 206 7.72 -40.96 0.01
CA TYR A 206 9.06 -41.20 -0.48
C TYR A 206 9.16 -42.48 -1.30
N ARG A 207 9.90 -42.44 -2.39
CA ARG A 207 10.30 -43.62 -3.16
C ARG A 207 11.73 -43.42 -3.63
N CYS A 208 12.51 -44.49 -3.77
CA CYS A 208 13.84 -44.39 -4.35
C CYS A 208 14.05 -45.31 -5.53
N GLU A 209 15.10 -45.02 -6.30
CA GLU A 209 15.62 -45.83 -7.39
C GLU A 209 17.09 -46.12 -7.14
N LEU A 210 17.47 -47.39 -7.31
CA LEU A 210 18.86 -47.82 -7.46
C LEU A 210 19.14 -48.08 -8.94
N ILE A 211 20.29 -47.57 -9.41
CA ILE A 211 20.69 -47.66 -10.80
C ILE A 211 22.00 -48.44 -10.88
N ASN A 212 22.08 -49.43 -11.78
CA ASN A 212 23.35 -49.97 -12.25
C ASN A 212 23.44 -50.12 -13.78
N GLU A 213 24.55 -50.65 -14.30
CA GLU A 213 24.76 -50.90 -15.74
C GLU A 213 23.68 -51.75 -16.41
N TYR A 214 22.96 -52.55 -15.63
CA TYR A 214 21.92 -53.42 -16.13
C TYR A 214 20.53 -52.78 -16.06
N GLY A 215 20.40 -51.60 -15.44
CA GLY A 215 19.19 -50.80 -15.37
C GLY A 215 18.83 -50.30 -13.97
N THR A 216 17.57 -49.89 -13.83
CA THR A 216 17.03 -49.21 -12.64
C THR A 216 16.00 -50.08 -11.94
N VAL A 217 16.03 -50.10 -10.60
CA VAL A 217 15.02 -50.76 -9.77
C VAL A 217 14.49 -49.80 -8.70
N SER A 218 13.17 -49.70 -8.61
CA SER A 218 12.46 -48.84 -7.67
C SER A 218 12.10 -49.54 -6.36
N SER A 219 12.13 -48.81 -5.24
CA SER A 219 11.57 -49.27 -3.96
C SER A 219 10.03 -49.25 -3.98
N ASP A 220 9.43 -49.84 -2.95
CA ASP A 220 8.08 -49.47 -2.54
C ASP A 220 8.08 -48.04 -1.96
N SER A 221 6.90 -47.42 -1.91
CA SER A 221 6.74 -46.10 -1.31
C SER A 221 6.72 -46.16 0.22
N LEU A 222 7.30 -45.15 0.86
CA LEU A 222 7.30 -44.94 2.30
C LEU A 222 6.58 -43.63 2.62
N SER A 223 5.52 -43.67 3.41
CA SER A 223 4.81 -42.47 3.88
C SER A 223 5.37 -41.99 5.22
N TYR A 224 5.63 -40.69 5.34
CA TYR A 224 5.98 -40.02 6.58
C TYR A 224 5.05 -38.82 6.81
N THR A 225 4.36 -38.79 7.94
CA THR A 225 3.51 -37.67 8.33
C THR A 225 4.20 -36.85 9.41
N VAL A 226 4.49 -35.58 9.12
CA VAL A 226 4.97 -34.61 10.12
C VAL A 226 3.74 -34.07 10.86
N THR A 227 3.66 -34.32 12.16
CA THR A 227 2.50 -33.98 13.02
C THR A 227 2.75 -32.72 13.82
N GLY A 228 1.87 -31.75 13.64
CA GLY A 228 1.77 -30.48 14.35
C GLY A 228 0.71 -29.66 13.64
N ASN A 229 0.10 -28.67 14.29
CA ASN A 229 -0.36 -27.53 13.50
C ASN A 229 0.91 -27.08 12.79
N GLY A 230 1.00 -27.26 11.47
CA GLY A 230 2.01 -26.51 10.74
C GLY A 230 1.92 -25.11 11.27
N GLU A 231 3.06 -24.51 11.62
CA GLU A 231 3.10 -23.07 11.61
C GLU A 231 2.40 -22.68 10.30
N ALA A 232 1.33 -21.88 10.41
CA ALA A 232 0.70 -21.29 9.24
C ALA A 232 1.87 -20.84 8.37
N PRO A 233 1.92 -21.23 7.07
CA PRO A 233 3.12 -21.02 6.28
C PRO A 233 3.56 -19.58 6.50
N ASP A 234 4.84 -19.38 6.81
CA ASP A 234 5.39 -18.04 6.99
C ASP A 234 5.18 -17.31 5.66
N ILE A 235 4.12 -16.51 5.60
CA ILE A 235 3.77 -15.72 4.44
C ILE A 235 4.59 -14.45 4.62
N PRO A 236 5.60 -14.22 3.77
CA PRO A 236 6.45 -13.05 3.91
C PRO A 236 5.59 -11.82 3.64
N LEU A 237 5.22 -11.11 4.70
CA LEU A 237 4.55 -9.83 4.64
C LEU A 237 5.56 -8.75 5.07
N PRO A 238 5.49 -7.54 4.49
CA PRO A 238 6.28 -6.43 4.98
C PRO A 238 5.94 -6.12 6.45
N ASP A 239 6.94 -5.63 7.20
CA ASP A 239 6.77 -5.31 8.63
C ASP A 239 5.89 -4.05 8.83
N ILE A 240 5.74 -3.24 7.77
CA ILE A 240 4.87 -2.06 7.71
C ILE A 240 4.08 -2.07 6.39
N ALA A 241 2.91 -1.44 6.38
CA ALA A 241 2.13 -1.23 5.17
C ALA A 241 1.54 0.18 5.15
N GLN A 242 1.54 0.84 4.00
CA GLN A 242 1.00 2.19 3.82
C GLN A 242 0.20 2.23 2.52
N THR A 243 -0.92 2.96 2.52
CA THR A 243 -1.86 3.12 1.40
C THR A 243 -2.61 1.85 1.00
N TYR A 244 -1.94 0.71 0.97
CA TYR A 244 -2.50 -0.61 0.73
C TYR A 244 -2.12 -1.57 1.87
N PRO A 245 -2.98 -2.54 2.21
CA PRO A 245 -2.61 -3.60 3.15
C PRO A 245 -1.48 -4.46 2.59
N ALA A 246 -0.74 -5.10 3.49
CA ALA A 246 0.17 -6.17 3.12
C ALA A 246 -0.64 -7.35 2.58
N ILE A 247 -0.19 -7.93 1.47
CA ILE A 247 -0.82 -9.10 0.87
C ILE A 247 0.24 -10.11 0.45
N GLY A 248 -0.05 -11.38 0.65
CA GLY A 248 0.82 -12.47 0.24
C GLY A 248 0.05 -13.78 0.17
N TYR A 249 0.70 -14.80 -0.39
CA TYR A 249 0.19 -16.16 -0.32
C TYR A 249 1.34 -17.13 -0.14
N ALA A 250 1.01 -18.33 0.32
CA ALA A 250 1.93 -19.45 0.35
C ALA A 250 1.25 -20.73 -0.12
N ILE A 251 2.05 -21.64 -0.67
CA ILE A 251 1.60 -22.97 -1.06
C ILE A 251 1.51 -23.83 0.21
N ALA A 252 0.29 -24.24 0.55
CA ALA A 252 0.02 -25.16 1.66
C ALA A 252 0.23 -26.60 1.25
N SER A 253 -0.28 -26.98 0.06
CA SER A 253 0.01 -28.27 -0.58
C SER A 253 -0.11 -28.16 -2.09
N GLU A 254 0.60 -29.00 -2.82
CA GLU A 254 0.57 -28.98 -4.28
C GLU A 254 0.99 -30.33 -4.86
N THR A 255 0.25 -30.78 -5.86
CA THR A 255 0.56 -31.96 -6.68
C THR A 255 0.75 -31.54 -8.15
N GLU A 256 0.92 -32.50 -9.05
CA GLU A 256 0.93 -32.22 -10.50
C GLU A 256 -0.41 -31.65 -11.00
N THR A 257 -1.52 -31.97 -10.34
CA THR A 257 -2.87 -31.61 -10.78
C THR A 257 -3.59 -30.64 -9.87
N ASP A 258 -3.30 -30.64 -8.57
CA ASP A 258 -4.08 -29.96 -7.55
C ASP A 258 -3.21 -29.03 -6.72
N PHE A 259 -3.82 -28.00 -6.14
CA PHE A 259 -3.15 -27.10 -5.21
C PHE A 259 -4.06 -26.67 -4.07
N GLU A 260 -3.42 -26.27 -2.99
CA GLU A 260 -3.99 -25.52 -1.89
C GLU A 260 -3.06 -24.34 -1.57
N TRP A 261 -3.56 -23.12 -1.70
CA TRP A 261 -2.87 -21.88 -1.36
C TRP A 261 -3.50 -21.25 -0.14
N ILE A 262 -2.69 -20.64 0.72
CA ILE A 262 -3.15 -19.80 1.82
C ILE A 262 -2.80 -18.36 1.47
N PHE A 263 -3.80 -17.52 1.26
CA PHE A 263 -3.66 -16.08 1.11
C PHE A 263 -3.76 -15.39 2.46
N VAL A 264 -2.98 -14.34 2.66
CA VAL A 264 -3.12 -13.40 3.78
C VAL A 264 -3.24 -11.98 3.25
N VAL A 265 -4.17 -11.23 3.83
CA VAL A 265 -4.21 -9.77 3.76
C VAL A 265 -4.14 -9.23 5.18
N SER A 266 -3.26 -8.27 5.44
CA SER A 266 -3.02 -7.77 6.80
C SER A 266 -2.68 -6.28 6.86
N ASN A 267 -2.96 -5.70 8.02
CA ASN A 267 -2.29 -4.49 8.49
C ASN A 267 -1.17 -4.90 9.46
N PRO A 268 0.10 -4.94 9.03
CA PRO A 268 1.21 -5.35 9.89
C PRO A 268 1.64 -4.23 10.86
N ASN A 269 1.14 -3.00 10.68
CA ASN A 269 1.53 -1.88 11.52
C ASN A 269 1.06 -2.12 12.97
N LYS A 270 1.97 -1.91 13.91
CA LYS A 270 1.69 -2.00 15.36
C LYS A 270 1.43 -0.64 15.99
N GLU A 271 1.95 0.40 15.36
CA GLU A 271 1.87 1.78 15.80
C GLU A 271 1.31 2.65 14.67
N TYR A 272 0.93 3.89 15.00
CA TYR A 272 0.38 4.82 14.03
C TYR A 272 1.34 5.01 12.86
N LEU A 273 0.81 4.92 11.64
CA LEU A 273 1.49 5.26 10.41
C LEU A 273 0.51 6.05 9.55
N TRP A 274 0.96 7.17 8.97
CA TRP A 274 0.15 7.97 8.06
C TRP A 274 -0.38 7.10 6.92
N ASP A 275 -1.69 7.11 6.69
CA ASP A 275 -2.35 6.29 5.67
C ASP A 275 -2.10 4.77 5.85
N GLY A 276 -1.82 4.34 7.08
CA GLY A 276 -1.59 2.94 7.48
C GLY A 276 -2.30 2.54 8.78
N THR A 277 -3.09 3.43 9.37
CA THR A 277 -3.81 3.18 10.62
C THR A 277 -4.87 2.07 10.46
N CYS A 278 -5.53 2.04 9.31
CA CYS A 278 -6.54 1.05 8.98
C CYS A 278 -6.61 0.87 7.46
N PHE A 279 -6.95 -0.33 7.00
CA PHE A 279 -7.26 -0.60 5.60
C PHE A 279 -8.64 -1.22 5.48
N ASP A 280 -9.52 -0.60 4.70
CA ASP A 280 -10.84 -1.16 4.42
C ASP A 280 -10.80 -1.84 3.06
N VAL A 281 -11.07 -3.13 3.00
CA VAL A 281 -10.81 -3.99 1.85
C VAL A 281 -12.08 -4.72 1.43
N TRP A 282 -12.46 -4.56 0.16
CA TRP A 282 -13.54 -5.34 -0.44
C TRP A 282 -13.14 -6.78 -0.70
N SER A 283 -12.00 -6.94 -1.37
CA SER A 283 -11.57 -8.20 -1.94
C SER A 283 -10.06 -8.22 -2.17
N ILE A 284 -9.54 -9.42 -2.43
CA ILE A 284 -8.26 -9.61 -3.08
C ILE A 284 -8.48 -10.13 -4.49
N SER A 285 -7.59 -9.79 -5.42
CA SER A 285 -7.62 -10.29 -6.79
C SER A 285 -6.26 -10.81 -7.22
N PHE A 286 -6.24 -11.81 -8.10
CA PHE A 286 -5.04 -12.34 -8.73
C PHE A 286 -5.38 -12.99 -10.07
N GLU A 287 -4.36 -13.22 -10.88
CA GLU A 287 -4.49 -13.85 -12.20
C GLU A 287 -4.01 -15.30 -12.15
N THR A 288 -4.81 -16.21 -12.71
CA THR A 288 -4.44 -17.61 -12.93
C THR A 288 -5.33 -18.24 -14.01
N THR A 289 -4.74 -19.14 -14.81
CA THR A 289 -5.50 -19.99 -15.74
C THR A 289 -6.05 -21.23 -15.06
N SER A 290 -5.65 -21.51 -13.81
CA SER A 290 -6.13 -22.64 -13.01
C SER A 290 -7.63 -22.55 -12.69
N ASP A 291 -8.25 -23.70 -12.44
CA ASP A 291 -9.64 -23.77 -11.99
C ASP A 291 -9.69 -23.66 -10.47
N ILE A 292 -10.40 -22.66 -9.93
CA ILE A 292 -10.62 -22.52 -8.49
C ILE A 292 -11.88 -23.30 -8.12
N THR A 293 -11.73 -24.32 -7.27
CA THR A 293 -12.83 -25.21 -6.87
C THR A 293 -13.47 -24.77 -5.56
N GLU A 294 -12.68 -24.21 -4.64
CA GLU A 294 -13.14 -23.77 -3.32
C GLU A 294 -12.29 -22.61 -2.81
N VAL A 295 -12.92 -21.69 -2.07
CA VAL A 295 -12.24 -20.69 -1.26
C VAL A 295 -12.85 -20.70 0.15
N ASP A 296 -12.10 -21.21 1.13
CA ASP A 296 -12.47 -21.15 2.55
C ASP A 296 -11.99 -19.84 3.19
N GLY A 297 -12.74 -19.33 4.15
CA GLY A 297 -12.47 -18.07 4.83
C GLY A 297 -12.99 -16.81 4.10
N ALA A 298 -13.55 -16.93 2.91
CA ALA A 298 -14.10 -15.80 2.13
C ALA A 298 -15.63 -15.67 2.26
N HIS A 299 -16.17 -14.53 1.82
CA HIS A 299 -17.62 -14.36 1.62
C HIS A 299 -18.09 -15.04 0.32
N SER A 300 -17.36 -14.79 -0.76
CA SER A 300 -17.59 -15.32 -2.10
C SER A 300 -16.32 -15.15 -2.95
N PHE A 301 -16.26 -15.83 -4.09
CA PHE A 301 -15.25 -15.56 -5.10
C PHE A 301 -15.87 -15.62 -6.50
N VAL A 302 -15.27 -14.92 -7.46
CA VAL A 302 -15.70 -14.87 -8.86
C VAL A 302 -14.49 -15.01 -9.76
N LYS A 303 -14.63 -15.73 -10.88
CA LYS A 303 -13.65 -15.83 -11.96
C LYS A 303 -14.17 -15.11 -13.20
N ASN A 304 -13.47 -14.08 -13.64
CA ASN A 304 -13.76 -13.32 -14.85
C ASN A 304 -12.57 -13.41 -15.81
N GLY A 305 -12.65 -14.31 -16.80
CA GLY A 305 -11.48 -14.68 -17.60
C GLY A 305 -10.44 -15.39 -16.72
N ASP A 306 -9.20 -14.88 -16.74
CA ASP A 306 -8.10 -15.38 -15.91
C ASP A 306 -7.99 -14.66 -14.56
N THR A 307 -8.82 -13.64 -14.31
CA THR A 307 -8.83 -12.91 -13.03
C THR A 307 -9.76 -13.57 -12.02
N ILE A 308 -9.22 -13.91 -10.85
CA ILE A 308 -9.97 -14.35 -9.67
C ILE A 308 -10.11 -13.17 -8.72
N THR A 309 -11.32 -12.94 -8.23
CA THR A 309 -11.61 -11.97 -7.16
C THR A 309 -12.24 -12.69 -5.98
N ILE A 310 -11.63 -12.59 -4.79
CA ILE A 310 -12.09 -13.19 -3.54
C ILE A 310 -12.57 -12.07 -2.60
N TYR A 311 -13.86 -12.04 -2.29
CA TYR A 311 -14.45 -11.04 -1.41
C TYR A 311 -14.34 -11.42 0.06
N LEU A 312 -13.90 -10.47 0.89
CA LEU A 312 -13.80 -10.65 2.34
C LEU A 312 -15.20 -10.63 2.98
N LYS A 313 -15.35 -11.34 4.10
CA LYS A 313 -16.57 -11.29 4.92
C LYS A 313 -16.75 -9.89 5.48
N GLY A 314 -18.01 -9.43 5.60
CA GLY A 314 -18.31 -8.05 6.02
C GLY A 314 -17.60 -7.60 7.31
N HIS A 315 -17.53 -8.46 8.33
CA HIS A 315 -16.87 -8.16 9.62
C HIS A 315 -15.33 -8.24 9.57
N GLU A 316 -14.76 -8.73 8.47
CA GLU A 316 -13.32 -8.88 8.26
C GLU A 316 -12.73 -7.75 7.39
N ARG A 317 -13.58 -6.92 6.76
CA ARG A 317 -13.16 -5.89 5.78
C ARG A 317 -12.31 -4.77 6.35
N VAL A 318 -12.40 -4.51 7.64
CA VAL A 318 -11.70 -3.42 8.33
C VAL A 318 -10.45 -4.00 8.99
N LEU A 319 -9.27 -3.71 8.44
CA LEU A 319 -7.96 -4.16 8.92
C LEU A 319 -7.31 -3.08 9.78
N THR A 320 -7.70 -3.06 11.07
CA THR A 320 -6.98 -2.28 12.09
C THR A 320 -5.55 -2.80 12.26
N GLN A 321 -4.69 -2.01 12.92
CA GLN A 321 -3.33 -2.40 13.31
C GLN A 321 -3.22 -3.84 13.85
N ASP A 322 -2.16 -4.54 13.46
CA ASP A 322 -1.83 -5.93 13.80
C ASP A 322 -2.91 -6.97 13.43
N LYS A 323 -3.84 -6.64 12.53
CA LYS A 323 -4.90 -7.55 12.07
C LYS A 323 -4.51 -8.23 10.76
N ALA A 324 -4.69 -9.55 10.70
CA ALA A 324 -4.51 -10.36 9.49
C ALA A 324 -5.74 -11.23 9.24
N ILE A 325 -6.06 -11.43 7.95
CA ILE A 325 -7.13 -12.31 7.49
C ILE A 325 -6.53 -13.35 6.55
N THR A 326 -6.79 -14.62 6.84
CA THR A 326 -6.32 -15.78 6.05
C THR A 326 -7.46 -16.38 5.24
N MET A 327 -7.20 -16.75 4.00
CA MET A 327 -8.14 -17.50 3.14
C MET A 327 -7.43 -18.69 2.52
N THR A 328 -8.11 -19.83 2.41
CA THR A 328 -7.55 -21.03 1.76
C THR A 328 -8.20 -21.24 0.41
N VAL A 329 -7.40 -21.23 -0.65
CA VAL A 329 -7.85 -21.37 -2.05
C VAL A 329 -7.43 -22.74 -2.55
N ARG A 330 -8.40 -23.54 -3.00
CA ARG A 330 -8.17 -24.87 -3.58
C ARG A 330 -8.57 -24.89 -5.04
N GLY A 331 -7.87 -25.70 -5.81
CA GLY A 331 -8.16 -25.80 -7.23
C GLY A 331 -7.32 -26.84 -7.96
N ASN A 332 -7.52 -26.87 -9.28
CA ASN A 332 -6.82 -27.74 -10.19
C ASN A 332 -5.97 -26.90 -11.15
N LYS A 333 -4.72 -27.31 -11.37
CA LYS A 333 -3.80 -26.67 -12.31
C LYS A 333 -4.35 -26.79 -13.73
N ARG A 334 -4.45 -25.66 -14.42
CA ARG A 334 -4.77 -25.59 -15.85
C ARG A 334 -4.02 -24.46 -16.53
N GLY A 335 -3.77 -24.66 -17.83
CA GLY A 335 -3.18 -23.64 -18.69
C GLY A 335 -1.72 -23.34 -18.34
N ASN A 336 -1.30 -22.10 -18.58
CA ASN A 336 0.11 -21.69 -18.53
C ASN A 336 0.43 -20.80 -17.32
N ILE A 337 -0.58 -20.25 -16.64
CA ILE A 337 -0.45 -19.40 -15.45
C ILE A 337 -1.03 -20.19 -14.28
N THR A 338 -0.32 -21.23 -13.85
CA THR A 338 -0.84 -22.17 -12.86
C THR A 338 -0.80 -21.64 -11.43
N GLU A 339 0.05 -20.65 -11.15
CA GLU A 339 0.22 -19.98 -9.86
C GLU A 339 -0.40 -18.56 -9.88
N PRO A 340 -0.76 -17.99 -8.71
CA PRO A 340 -1.25 -16.62 -8.62
C PRO A 340 -0.22 -15.61 -9.12
N GLN A 341 -0.63 -14.77 -10.07
CA GLN A 341 0.12 -13.59 -10.50
C GLN A 341 -0.66 -12.33 -10.16
N ASN A 342 0.03 -11.18 -10.11
CA ASN A 342 -0.61 -9.86 -9.96
C ASN A 342 -1.58 -9.80 -8.76
N VAL A 343 -1.15 -10.34 -7.61
CA VAL A 343 -1.95 -10.36 -6.38
C VAL A 343 -2.12 -8.93 -5.85
N GLN A 344 -3.36 -8.49 -5.70
CA GLN A 344 -3.71 -7.12 -5.32
C GLN A 344 -4.88 -7.10 -4.33
N ALA A 345 -4.94 -6.08 -3.47
CA ALA A 345 -6.09 -5.80 -2.63
C ALA A 345 -6.94 -4.69 -3.27
N GLN A 346 -8.26 -4.86 -3.26
CA GLN A 346 -9.22 -3.87 -3.72
C GLN A 346 -9.78 -3.14 -2.49
N LEU A 347 -9.37 -1.89 -2.32
CA LEU A 347 -9.79 -1.06 -1.18
C LEU A 347 -11.24 -0.63 -1.33
N MET A 348 -11.86 -0.27 -0.20
CA MET A 348 -13.11 0.48 -0.15
C MET A 348 -12.85 1.98 -0.39
N ARG A 349 -12.05 2.30 -1.42
CA ARG A 349 -11.77 3.64 -1.93
C ARG A 349 -11.89 3.63 -3.44
N GLY A 350 -12.47 4.69 -4.01
CA GLY A 350 -12.62 4.83 -5.46
C GLY A 350 -11.37 5.34 -6.16
N ASP A 351 -11.29 5.08 -7.46
CA ASP A 351 -10.32 5.72 -8.36
C ASP A 351 -10.75 7.18 -8.61
N MET A 352 -10.37 8.06 -7.69
CA MET A 352 -10.74 9.47 -7.72
C MET A 352 -9.60 10.32 -8.27
N PRO A 353 -9.82 11.15 -9.32
CA PRO A 353 -8.75 11.95 -9.88
C PRO A 353 -8.42 13.13 -8.98
N TYR A 354 -7.14 13.25 -8.62
CA TYR A 354 -6.53 14.47 -8.11
C TYR A 354 -5.57 15.01 -9.19
N PRO A 355 -5.86 16.16 -9.82
CA PRO A 355 -4.97 16.74 -10.82
C PRO A 355 -3.60 17.05 -10.21
N GLU A 356 -2.54 16.70 -10.94
CA GLU A 356 -1.16 17.03 -10.56
C GLU A 356 -0.87 18.49 -10.92
N TYR A 357 -0.39 19.26 -9.95
CA TYR A 357 0.06 20.64 -10.17
C TYR A 357 1.56 20.70 -10.37
N LYS A 358 2.01 21.75 -11.06
CA LYS A 358 3.44 22.02 -11.18
C LYS A 358 4.07 22.19 -9.79
N GLY A 359 5.04 21.34 -9.49
CA GLY A 359 5.80 21.39 -8.23
C GLY A 359 6.84 22.51 -8.20
N LEU A 360 7.67 22.50 -7.15
CA LEU A 360 8.87 23.35 -7.08
C LEU A 360 9.88 22.97 -8.18
N PRO A 361 10.76 23.90 -8.60
CA PRO A 361 11.88 23.57 -9.48
C PRO A 361 12.68 22.36 -8.99
N SER A 362 13.14 21.51 -9.91
CA SER A 362 13.88 20.28 -9.58
C SER A 362 15.21 20.51 -8.87
N SER A 363 15.70 21.75 -8.83
CA SER A 363 16.89 22.15 -8.07
C SER A 363 16.61 22.34 -6.57
N TRP A 364 15.35 22.40 -6.16
CA TRP A 364 14.93 22.43 -4.75
C TRP A 364 15.00 21.05 -4.11
N TYR A 365 15.38 21.00 -2.83
CA TYR A 365 15.29 19.80 -1.99
C TYR A 365 15.21 20.19 -0.50
N LYS A 366 14.68 19.29 0.33
CA LYS A 366 14.51 19.49 1.78
C LYS A 366 15.83 19.83 2.46
N GLY A 367 15.83 20.82 3.35
CA GLY A 367 16.99 21.22 4.14
C GLY A 367 18.08 21.96 3.35
N LYS A 368 17.82 22.42 2.13
CA LYS A 368 18.83 23.07 1.27
C LYS A 368 19.37 24.39 1.86
N ILE A 369 20.54 24.34 2.48
CA ILE A 369 21.15 25.48 3.19
C ILE A 369 21.40 26.68 2.27
N ASN A 370 22.01 26.45 1.10
CA ASN A 370 22.30 27.51 0.12
C ASN A 370 21.13 27.64 -0.88
N LEU A 371 19.94 27.95 -0.36
CA LEU A 371 18.74 28.17 -1.17
C LEU A 371 18.90 29.46 -1.99
N THR A 372 18.51 29.41 -3.26
CA THR A 372 18.53 30.56 -4.17
C THR A 372 17.15 30.79 -4.78
N ILE A 373 16.89 31.98 -5.34
CA ILE A 373 15.57 32.28 -5.91
C ILE A 373 15.19 31.35 -7.08
N SER A 374 16.17 30.86 -7.86
CA SER A 374 15.93 29.90 -8.95
C SER A 374 15.51 28.51 -8.47
N ASP A 375 15.69 28.21 -7.18
CA ASP A 375 15.15 26.99 -6.57
C ASP A 375 13.66 27.12 -6.23
N LEU A 376 13.10 28.33 -6.26
CA LEU A 376 11.70 28.59 -5.93
C LEU A 376 10.91 29.02 -7.17
N ILE A 377 11.57 29.76 -8.08
CA ILE A 377 10.96 30.36 -9.25
C ILE A 377 11.72 29.94 -10.50
N GLU A 378 11.07 29.17 -11.37
CA GLU A 378 11.65 28.75 -12.66
C GLU A 378 11.67 29.89 -13.69
N ASN A 379 10.58 30.66 -13.76
CA ASN A 379 10.42 31.76 -14.71
C ASN A 379 9.84 33.00 -14.03
N PRO A 380 10.67 33.97 -13.59
CA PRO A 380 10.19 35.16 -12.89
C PRO A 380 9.22 36.04 -13.68
N LEU A 381 9.30 36.07 -15.01
CA LEU A 381 8.40 36.88 -15.84
C LEU A 381 6.98 36.33 -15.85
N GLU A 382 6.84 35.01 -15.83
CA GLU A 382 5.54 34.33 -15.75
C GLU A 382 5.00 34.33 -14.32
N TYR A 383 5.89 34.09 -13.35
CA TYR A 383 5.55 34.05 -11.93
C TYR A 383 4.89 35.35 -11.45
N TYR A 384 5.47 36.50 -11.77
CA TYR A 384 4.96 37.83 -11.39
C TYR A 384 4.08 38.48 -12.47
N ASN A 385 3.56 37.71 -13.43
CA ASN A 385 2.65 38.24 -14.44
C ASN A 385 1.28 38.54 -13.81
N GLY A 386 0.86 39.80 -13.82
CA GLY A 386 -0.42 40.22 -13.23
C GLY A 386 -1.65 39.86 -14.07
N ASN A 387 -1.48 39.44 -15.32
CA ASN A 387 -2.61 39.08 -16.20
C ASN A 387 -3.28 37.78 -15.73
N THR A 388 -4.58 37.83 -15.49
CA THR A 388 -5.40 36.67 -15.09
C THR A 388 -6.35 36.29 -16.23
N PRO A 389 -6.18 35.12 -16.86
CA PRO A 389 -7.17 34.59 -17.81
C PRO A 389 -8.52 34.25 -17.14
N ILE A 390 -9.56 34.09 -17.95
CA ILE A 390 -10.86 33.56 -17.50
C ILE A 390 -10.68 32.11 -17.04
N GLY A 391 -11.26 31.78 -15.89
CA GLY A 391 -11.27 30.42 -15.34
C GLY A 391 -12.40 29.55 -15.90
N THR A 392 -12.19 28.24 -15.91
CA THR A 392 -13.19 27.24 -16.37
C THR A 392 -13.51 26.19 -15.31
N ASN A 393 -12.80 26.19 -14.19
CA ASN A 393 -12.98 25.19 -13.14
C ASN A 393 -14.25 25.43 -12.33
N HIS A 394 -14.88 24.34 -11.92
CA HIS A 394 -16.11 24.36 -11.12
C HIS A 394 -15.79 23.99 -9.67
N PHE A 395 -15.95 22.72 -9.29
CA PHE A 395 -15.67 22.23 -7.94
C PHE A 395 -14.18 21.91 -7.73
N ILE A 396 -13.59 21.14 -8.65
CA ILE A 396 -12.15 20.81 -8.66
C ILE A 396 -11.43 21.69 -9.68
N VAL A 397 -10.22 22.13 -9.32
CA VAL A 397 -9.31 22.85 -10.22
C VAL A 397 -8.46 21.83 -10.97
N TYR A 398 -8.98 21.36 -12.10
CA TYR A 398 -8.27 20.47 -13.01
C TYR A 398 -7.23 21.22 -13.84
N ASP A 399 -7.58 22.40 -14.31
CA ASP A 399 -6.74 23.24 -15.16
C ASP A 399 -6.52 24.59 -14.46
N PRO A 400 -5.54 24.74 -13.56
CA PRO A 400 -5.33 25.98 -12.83
C PRO A 400 -5.09 27.14 -13.82
N VAL A 401 -5.73 28.28 -13.57
CA VAL A 401 -5.59 29.50 -14.40
C VAL A 401 -4.14 30.02 -14.41
N ASN A 402 -3.42 29.75 -13.33
CA ASN A 402 -1.99 30.02 -13.20
C ASN A 402 -1.35 28.92 -12.35
N GLU A 403 -0.14 28.48 -12.74
CA GLU A 403 0.57 27.39 -12.09
C GLU A 403 1.15 27.74 -10.71
N THR A 404 1.37 29.01 -10.38
CA THR A 404 2.05 29.42 -9.14
C THR A 404 1.29 30.48 -8.34
N GLN A 405 0.31 31.15 -8.93
CA GLN A 405 -0.49 32.17 -8.24
C GLN A 405 -1.79 31.59 -7.66
N LEU A 406 -2.15 32.04 -6.46
CA LEU A 406 -3.46 31.79 -5.85
C LEU A 406 -4.45 32.84 -6.38
N ILE A 407 -5.30 32.44 -7.32
CA ILE A 407 -6.30 33.31 -7.91
C ILE A 407 -7.61 33.18 -7.12
N ILE A 408 -7.97 34.25 -6.40
CA ILE A 408 -9.25 34.39 -5.70
C ILE A 408 -9.88 35.71 -6.16
N ALA A 409 -10.91 35.63 -6.99
CA ALA A 409 -11.54 36.81 -7.55
C ALA A 409 -12.58 37.46 -6.60
N GLU A 410 -12.71 38.78 -6.70
CA GLU A 410 -13.63 39.61 -5.91
C GLU A 410 -14.58 40.43 -6.81
N PRO A 411 -15.39 39.77 -7.68
CA PRO A 411 -16.30 40.46 -8.59
C PRO A 411 -17.17 41.48 -7.83
N THR A 412 -17.28 42.67 -8.40
CA THR A 412 -17.96 43.82 -7.78
C THR A 412 -19.48 43.66 -7.72
N ALA A 413 -20.03 42.78 -8.55
CA ALA A 413 -21.44 42.38 -8.50
C ALA A 413 -21.62 40.99 -9.14
N VAL A 414 -22.50 40.18 -8.55
CA VAL A 414 -22.99 38.93 -9.13
C VAL A 414 -24.35 39.20 -9.79
N ASP A 415 -24.48 38.87 -11.08
CA ASP A 415 -25.73 38.98 -11.86
C ASP A 415 -26.69 37.82 -11.55
N TYR A 416 -27.06 37.70 -10.28
CA TYR A 416 -28.02 36.73 -9.75
C TYR A 416 -28.45 37.16 -8.33
N PRO A 417 -29.73 36.97 -7.94
CA PRO A 417 -30.22 37.28 -6.60
C PRO A 417 -29.74 36.25 -5.57
N VAL A 418 -28.45 36.32 -5.20
CA VAL A 418 -27.83 35.40 -4.23
C VAL A 418 -28.47 35.61 -2.85
N ASN A 419 -29.03 34.54 -2.28
CA ASN A 419 -29.83 34.57 -1.06
C ASN A 419 -30.95 35.62 -1.09
N GLY A 420 -31.51 35.87 -2.29
CA GLY A 420 -32.56 36.86 -2.52
C GLY A 420 -32.05 38.30 -2.61
N VAL A 421 -30.73 38.52 -2.65
CA VAL A 421 -30.11 39.85 -2.74
C VAL A 421 -29.44 40.04 -4.09
N GLU A 422 -29.83 41.09 -4.80
CA GLU A 422 -29.21 41.50 -6.06
C GLU A 422 -27.91 42.26 -5.83
N GLY A 423 -26.93 42.08 -6.73
CA GLY A 423 -25.71 42.87 -6.72
C GLY A 423 -24.76 42.58 -5.55
N ILE A 424 -24.71 41.32 -5.08
CA ILE A 424 -23.70 40.91 -4.09
C ILE A 424 -22.30 41.15 -4.65
N LYS A 425 -21.45 41.82 -3.87
CA LYS A 425 -20.00 41.91 -4.11
C LYS A 425 -19.32 40.74 -3.40
N MET A 426 -18.51 39.98 -4.13
CA MET A 426 -17.65 38.98 -3.52
C MET A 426 -16.43 39.69 -2.90
N TRP A 427 -16.01 39.22 -1.72
CA TRP A 427 -14.84 39.77 -1.03
C TRP A 427 -14.20 38.73 -0.10
N ILE A 428 -12.94 38.97 0.28
CA ILE A 428 -12.19 38.11 1.20
C ILE A 428 -11.99 38.83 2.54
N PRO A 429 -12.65 38.37 3.63
CA PRO A 429 -12.64 39.10 4.90
C PRO A 429 -11.31 39.00 5.67
N SER A 430 -10.44 38.06 5.33
CA SER A 430 -9.20 37.80 6.06
C SER A 430 -8.12 37.14 5.18
N ARG A 431 -6.87 37.53 5.38
CA ARG A 431 -5.71 36.86 4.77
C ARG A 431 -5.59 35.39 5.21
N TYR A 432 -6.03 35.08 6.43
CA TYR A 432 -5.99 33.72 6.98
C TYR A 432 -6.98 32.79 6.29
N VAL A 433 -8.18 33.28 5.94
CA VAL A 433 -9.12 32.45 5.16
C VAL A 433 -8.56 32.18 3.75
N ALA A 434 -7.95 33.18 3.11
CA ALA A 434 -7.30 32.99 1.82
C ALA A 434 -6.14 31.98 1.87
N MET A 435 -5.31 32.00 2.92
CA MET A 435 -4.28 30.96 3.12
C MET A 435 -4.88 29.56 3.30
N GLY A 436 -5.98 29.45 4.05
CA GLY A 436 -6.74 28.19 4.18
C GLY A 436 -7.33 27.70 2.85
N LEU A 437 -7.85 28.61 2.02
CA LEU A 437 -8.33 28.30 0.66
C LEU A 437 -7.19 27.85 -0.27
N GLY A 438 -6.02 28.48 -0.17
CA GLY A 438 -4.82 28.06 -0.89
C GLY A 438 -4.37 26.65 -0.51
N PHE A 439 -4.43 26.30 0.79
CA PHE A 439 -4.21 24.93 1.25
C PHE A 439 -5.26 23.97 0.67
N ALA A 440 -6.53 24.35 0.68
CA ALA A 440 -7.60 23.52 0.14
C ALA A 440 -7.43 23.25 -1.36
N GLN A 441 -6.97 24.24 -2.13
CA GLN A 441 -6.61 24.06 -3.53
C GLN A 441 -5.38 23.15 -3.68
N GLU A 442 -4.29 23.39 -2.97
CA GLU A 442 -3.04 22.63 -3.16
C GLU A 442 -3.11 21.17 -2.73
N ILE A 443 -3.88 20.85 -1.69
CA ILE A 443 -4.00 19.48 -1.16
C ILE A 443 -5.21 18.80 -1.78
N PHE A 444 -6.40 19.38 -1.64
CA PHE A 444 -7.66 18.76 -2.03
C PHE A 444 -8.12 19.11 -3.45
N LYS A 445 -7.43 20.04 -4.12
CA LYS A 445 -7.73 20.50 -5.49
C LYS A 445 -9.08 21.21 -5.59
N ILE A 446 -9.63 21.67 -4.47
CA ILE A 446 -10.91 22.37 -4.42
C ILE A 446 -10.72 23.80 -4.92
N ASN A 447 -11.62 24.24 -5.79
CA ASN A 447 -11.63 25.59 -6.32
C ASN A 447 -11.92 26.63 -5.20
N PRO A 448 -11.03 27.61 -4.97
CA PRO A 448 -11.32 28.70 -4.05
C PRO A 448 -12.63 29.43 -4.37
N HIS A 449 -12.98 29.59 -5.65
CA HIS A 449 -14.25 30.21 -6.06
C HIS A 449 -15.47 29.38 -5.65
N TYR A 450 -15.36 28.05 -5.61
CA TYR A 450 -16.42 27.20 -5.07
C TYR A 450 -16.57 27.42 -3.57
N MET A 451 -15.46 27.45 -2.83
CA MET A 451 -15.51 27.63 -1.37
C MET A 451 -16.00 29.03 -0.98
N THR A 452 -15.57 30.09 -1.65
CA THR A 452 -16.08 31.44 -1.38
C THR A 452 -17.57 31.53 -1.68
N ALA A 453 -18.03 30.95 -2.78
CA ALA A 453 -19.45 30.84 -3.12
C ALA A 453 -20.24 30.03 -2.07
N LEU A 454 -19.70 28.90 -1.61
CA LEU A 454 -20.31 28.09 -0.55
C LEU A 454 -20.42 28.89 0.75
N GLY A 455 -19.35 29.51 1.22
CA GLY A 455 -19.36 30.30 2.46
C GLY A 455 -20.26 31.54 2.38
N THR A 456 -20.41 32.14 1.20
CA THR A 456 -21.41 33.20 0.98
C THR A 456 -22.83 32.65 1.04
N LYS A 457 -23.08 31.51 0.39
CA LYS A 457 -24.39 30.87 0.41
C LYS A 457 -24.82 30.51 1.84
N GLU A 458 -23.90 29.94 2.60
CA GLU A 458 -24.14 29.35 3.92
C GLU A 458 -24.17 30.38 5.05
N ASN A 459 -23.31 31.41 5.02
CA ASN A 459 -23.21 32.39 6.11
C ASN A 459 -22.78 33.80 5.66
N PHE A 460 -22.97 34.15 4.38
CA PHE A 460 -22.53 35.45 3.81
C PHE A 460 -21.03 35.76 4.03
N THR A 461 -20.19 34.76 4.31
CA THR A 461 -18.80 35.00 4.74
C THR A 461 -18.03 35.83 3.72
N PHE A 462 -18.21 35.55 2.44
CA PHE A 462 -17.48 36.18 1.34
C PHE A 462 -18.38 37.08 0.49
N GLY A 463 -19.56 37.46 0.99
CA GLY A 463 -20.54 38.23 0.25
C GLY A 463 -20.96 39.50 0.99
N LEU A 464 -20.70 40.65 0.37
CA LEU A 464 -21.19 41.94 0.81
C LEU A 464 -22.44 42.32 0.04
N VAL A 465 -23.37 42.95 0.75
CA VAL A 465 -24.64 43.39 0.16
C VAL A 465 -24.67 44.92 0.02
N PRO A 466 -25.25 45.45 -1.07
CA PRO A 466 -25.33 46.88 -1.28
C PRO A 466 -26.30 47.53 -0.29
N GLU A 467 -26.18 48.84 -0.06
CA GLU A 467 -27.10 49.59 0.83
C GLU A 467 -28.57 49.43 0.43
N SER A 468 -28.86 49.26 -0.86
CA SER A 468 -30.22 49.04 -1.38
C SER A 468 -30.87 47.73 -0.95
N SER A 469 -30.11 46.79 -0.37
CA SER A 469 -30.61 45.49 0.09
C SER A 469 -31.42 45.57 1.39
N GLY A 470 -31.28 46.67 2.16
CA GLY A 470 -31.96 46.89 3.43
C GLY A 470 -31.27 46.25 4.65
N TYR A 471 -30.13 45.59 4.47
CA TYR A 471 -29.27 45.17 5.59
C TYR A 471 -28.59 46.37 6.24
N SER A 472 -28.21 46.22 7.52
CA SER A 472 -27.55 47.28 8.30
C SER A 472 -26.44 46.78 9.23
N GLU A 473 -26.23 45.46 9.25
CA GLU A 473 -25.26 44.76 10.07
C GLU A 473 -23.84 44.87 9.49
N ASN A 474 -22.85 44.99 10.37
CA ASN A 474 -21.41 44.97 10.04
C ASN A 474 -21.07 45.85 8.81
N PRO A 475 -21.17 47.19 8.90
CA PRO A 475 -20.83 48.06 7.78
C PRO A 475 -19.34 47.90 7.40
N VAL A 476 -19.08 47.76 6.09
CA VAL A 476 -17.74 47.62 5.51
C VAL A 476 -17.58 48.70 4.45
N ILE A 477 -16.45 49.40 4.44
CA ILE A 477 -16.13 50.39 3.42
C ILE A 477 -15.04 49.80 2.51
N ILE A 478 -15.34 49.66 1.21
CA ILE A 478 -14.37 49.22 0.20
C ILE A 478 -14.31 50.31 -0.85
N ASP A 479 -13.10 50.82 -1.13
CA ASP A 479 -12.84 51.88 -2.12
C ASP A 479 -13.73 53.13 -1.95
N GLY A 480 -14.12 53.44 -0.71
CA GLY A 480 -14.97 54.57 -0.37
C GLY A 480 -16.48 54.32 -0.51
N GLU A 481 -16.89 53.12 -0.95
CA GLU A 481 -18.29 52.69 -1.03
C GLU A 481 -18.70 51.94 0.24
N LEU A 482 -19.91 52.23 0.74
CA LEU A 482 -20.48 51.56 1.91
C LEU A 482 -21.22 50.28 1.49
N TRP A 483 -20.85 49.18 2.13
CA TRP A 483 -21.47 47.88 2.03
C TRP A 483 -21.88 47.38 3.40
N TYR A 484 -22.76 46.37 3.45
CA TYR A 484 -23.10 45.67 4.68
C TYR A 484 -22.70 44.21 4.58
N TRP A 485 -22.34 43.61 5.72
CA TRP A 485 -21.87 42.22 5.78
C TRP A 485 -22.80 41.39 6.67
N PRO A 486 -23.79 40.67 6.09
CA PRO A 486 -24.80 39.95 6.86
C PRO A 486 -24.31 38.69 7.60
N ILE A 487 -23.01 38.48 7.70
CA ILE A 487 -22.41 37.32 8.37
C ILE A 487 -22.87 37.18 9.82
N GLN A 488 -23.14 35.94 10.24
CA GLN A 488 -23.23 35.59 11.65
C GLN A 488 -21.85 35.17 12.16
N LYS A 489 -21.04 36.14 12.62
CA LYS A 489 -19.63 35.88 13.02
C LYS A 489 -19.49 34.85 14.13
N ALA A 490 -20.41 34.84 15.09
CA ALA A 490 -20.40 33.92 16.23
C ALA A 490 -21.16 32.60 15.96
N HIS A 491 -21.42 32.26 14.69
CA HIS A 491 -22.11 31.01 14.36
C HIS A 491 -21.23 29.81 14.74
N ALA A 492 -21.79 28.84 15.47
CA ALA A 492 -21.05 27.68 15.95
C ALA A 492 -20.50 26.82 14.80
N ASP A 493 -21.23 26.74 13.69
CA ASP A 493 -20.83 25.96 12.51
C ASP A 493 -20.01 26.79 11.50
N GLY A 494 -19.59 27.98 11.90
CA GLY A 494 -18.59 28.78 11.21
C GLY A 494 -18.98 29.29 9.81
N PRO A 495 -17.98 29.71 9.03
CA PRO A 495 -18.13 30.26 7.68
C PRO A 495 -18.84 29.39 6.65
N PHE A 496 -18.69 28.07 6.75
CA PHE A 496 -19.17 27.09 5.76
C PHE A 496 -20.31 26.20 6.30
N GLN A 497 -20.84 26.53 7.49
CA GLN A 497 -21.94 25.83 8.16
C GLN A 497 -21.67 24.32 8.35
N GLN A 498 -20.43 23.95 8.71
CA GLN A 498 -20.09 22.56 8.99
C GLN A 498 -20.64 22.14 10.36
N GLU A 499 -21.74 21.40 10.38
CA GLU A 499 -22.35 20.93 11.62
C GLU A 499 -21.43 19.97 12.42
N ALA A 500 -21.57 19.99 13.75
CA ALA A 500 -20.83 19.08 14.64
C ALA A 500 -21.03 17.59 14.32
N GLY A 501 -22.19 17.20 13.79
CA GLY A 501 -22.45 15.83 13.34
C GLY A 501 -21.53 15.42 12.20
N ASN A 502 -21.51 16.23 11.13
CA ASN A 502 -20.61 16.03 9.99
C ASN A 502 -19.14 16.08 10.40
N PHE A 503 -18.72 17.02 11.25
CA PHE A 503 -17.34 17.07 11.74
C PHE A 503 -16.92 15.78 12.46
N ASN A 504 -17.79 15.21 13.30
CA ASN A 504 -17.49 13.98 14.00
C ASN A 504 -17.43 12.76 13.08
N GLU A 505 -18.22 12.74 12.01
CA GLU A 505 -18.15 11.73 10.95
C GLU A 505 -16.81 11.82 10.20
N VAL A 506 -16.44 13.02 9.75
CA VAL A 506 -15.14 13.29 9.09
C VAL A 506 -13.98 12.88 10.01
N LYS A 507 -14.05 13.20 11.31
CA LYS A 507 -13.03 12.79 12.29
C LYS A 507 -12.88 11.28 12.41
N GLN A 508 -13.99 10.54 12.35
CA GLN A 508 -13.94 9.07 12.42
C GLN A 508 -13.36 8.45 11.15
N GLN A 509 -13.57 9.08 10.00
CA GLN A 509 -13.20 8.55 8.69
C GLN A 509 -11.85 9.05 8.18
N TYR A 510 -11.35 10.19 8.67
CA TYR A 510 -10.01 10.71 8.39
C TYR A 510 -9.18 10.80 9.68
N PRO A 511 -8.86 9.65 10.30
CA PRO A 511 -8.07 9.64 11.53
C PRO A 511 -6.68 10.24 11.35
N ASP A 512 -6.14 10.24 10.13
CA ASP A 512 -4.84 10.85 9.79
C ASP A 512 -4.83 12.37 9.93
N TYR A 513 -5.90 13.04 9.47
CA TYR A 513 -6.04 14.49 9.60
C TYR A 513 -6.53 14.92 10.99
N LEU A 514 -7.50 14.19 11.54
CA LEU A 514 -8.19 14.61 12.75
C LEU A 514 -7.90 13.61 13.86
N SER A 515 -7.07 14.03 14.81
CA SER A 515 -6.76 13.24 15.99
C SER A 515 -8.02 12.94 16.82
N LYS A 516 -7.96 11.88 17.64
CA LYS A 516 -9.09 11.44 18.48
C LYS A 516 -9.65 12.53 19.40
N ASP A 517 -8.81 13.48 19.82
CA ASP A 517 -9.15 14.61 20.69
C ASP A 517 -9.64 15.85 19.93
N ALA A 518 -9.66 15.82 18.60
CA ALA A 518 -10.25 16.88 17.79
C ALA A 518 -11.74 17.06 18.11
N VAL A 519 -12.15 18.31 18.35
CA VAL A 519 -13.52 18.69 18.69
C VAL A 519 -13.96 19.84 17.80
N HIS A 520 -15.20 19.78 17.31
CA HIS A 520 -15.77 20.73 16.36
C HIS A 520 -15.53 22.20 16.74
N GLY A 521 -15.75 22.56 18.02
CA GLY A 521 -15.59 23.93 18.51
C GLY A 521 -14.17 24.52 18.42
N ASN A 522 -13.14 23.70 18.17
CA ASN A 522 -11.76 24.17 17.97
C ASN A 522 -11.38 24.28 16.49
N TYR A 523 -12.19 23.73 15.58
CA TYR A 523 -11.85 23.60 14.17
C TYR A 523 -12.77 24.38 13.24
N VAL A 524 -14.04 24.54 13.62
CA VAL A 524 -15.07 25.05 12.71
C VAL A 524 -15.46 26.51 12.99
N PRO A 525 -15.80 26.92 14.23
CA PRO A 525 -16.18 28.30 14.49
C PRO A 525 -15.01 29.25 14.33
N ILE A 526 -15.32 30.49 13.95
CA ILE A 526 -14.36 31.59 13.96
C ILE A 526 -14.41 32.34 15.29
N THR A 527 -13.32 33.01 15.67
CA THR A 527 -13.15 33.59 17.01
C THR A 527 -13.69 35.02 17.09
N THR A 528 -13.30 35.86 16.15
CA THR A 528 -13.64 37.30 16.09
C THR A 528 -14.32 37.67 14.78
N GLY A 529 -14.00 36.97 13.68
CA GLY A 529 -14.42 37.37 12.34
C GLY A 529 -13.87 38.75 11.92
N SER A 530 -12.69 39.10 12.42
CA SER A 530 -11.84 40.20 11.95
C SER A 530 -10.84 39.71 10.90
N ASP A 531 -10.12 40.63 10.27
CA ASP A 531 -9.16 40.32 9.21
C ASP A 531 -7.94 39.53 9.70
N ASP A 532 -7.60 39.65 10.98
CA ASP A 532 -6.50 38.98 11.67
C ASP A 532 -6.90 37.67 12.38
N ASP A 533 -8.13 37.20 12.21
CA ASP A 533 -8.63 35.98 12.85
C ASP A 533 -8.02 34.70 12.22
N SER A 534 -7.02 34.11 12.87
CA SER A 534 -6.36 32.91 12.35
C SER A 534 -7.22 31.64 12.41
N SER A 535 -8.35 31.64 13.13
CA SER A 535 -9.26 30.49 13.16
C SER A 535 -9.93 30.21 11.80
N TYR A 536 -9.95 31.21 10.90
CA TYR A 536 -10.35 31.01 9.52
C TYR A 536 -9.53 29.94 8.77
N VAL A 537 -8.22 29.78 9.08
CA VAL A 537 -7.38 28.75 8.47
C VAL A 537 -7.97 27.37 8.76
N VAL A 538 -8.26 27.11 10.04
CA VAL A 538 -8.73 25.80 10.51
C VAL A 538 -10.12 25.52 9.97
N SER A 539 -11.00 26.52 9.96
CA SER A 539 -12.36 26.38 9.44
C SER A 539 -12.40 26.04 7.95
N ALA A 540 -11.56 26.71 7.14
CA ALA A 540 -11.44 26.42 5.71
C ALA A 540 -10.92 25.00 5.46
N ILE A 541 -9.84 24.60 6.15
CA ILE A 541 -9.26 23.25 5.97
C ILE A 541 -10.24 22.16 6.44
N SER A 542 -10.89 22.34 7.59
CA SER A 542 -11.89 21.39 8.11
C SER A 542 -13.04 21.18 7.13
N SER A 543 -13.56 22.27 6.56
CA SER A 543 -14.64 22.22 5.57
C SER A 543 -14.17 21.59 4.24
N ALA A 544 -12.93 21.85 3.82
CA ALA A 544 -12.34 21.23 2.64
C ALA A 544 -12.17 19.70 2.79
N ILE A 545 -11.80 19.21 3.98
CA ILE A 545 -11.75 17.78 4.28
C ILE A 545 -13.16 17.17 4.19
N SER A 546 -14.19 17.85 4.71
CA SER A 546 -15.58 17.39 4.61
C SER A 546 -16.09 17.28 3.16
N LEU A 547 -15.81 18.30 2.34
CA LEU A 547 -16.14 18.29 0.92
C LEU A 547 -15.39 17.16 0.19
N THR A 548 -14.12 16.95 0.53
CA THR A 548 -13.31 15.85 -0.01
C THR A 548 -13.88 14.49 0.37
N MET A 549 -14.30 14.29 1.63
CA MET A 549 -14.98 13.07 2.09
C MET A 549 -16.24 12.79 1.27
N THR A 550 -17.05 13.82 1.04
CA THR A 550 -18.30 13.70 0.26
C THR A 550 -18.01 13.24 -1.17
N ARG A 551 -16.97 13.82 -1.80
CA ARG A 551 -16.50 13.42 -3.12
C ARG A 551 -15.97 11.98 -3.13
N GLU A 552 -15.03 11.65 -2.24
CA GLU A 552 -14.44 10.31 -2.10
C GLU A 552 -15.53 9.24 -1.90
N PHE A 553 -16.55 9.54 -1.12
CA PHE A 553 -17.63 8.60 -0.85
C PHE A 553 -18.39 8.22 -2.13
N LEU A 554 -18.70 9.20 -3.00
CA LEU A 554 -19.33 8.92 -4.28
C LEU A 554 -18.44 8.09 -5.20
N TYR A 555 -17.13 8.32 -5.22
CA TYR A 555 -16.20 7.53 -6.02
C TYR A 555 -16.03 6.11 -5.47
N SER A 556 -16.18 5.93 -4.17
CA SER A 556 -15.91 4.67 -3.47
C SER A 556 -17.04 3.66 -3.53
N ILE A 557 -18.23 4.04 -4.04
CA ILE A 557 -19.37 3.14 -4.22
C ILE A 557 -19.30 2.46 -5.59
N PRO A 558 -18.95 1.15 -5.68
CA PRO A 558 -18.63 0.53 -6.97
C PRO A 558 -19.75 0.56 -8.00
N LYS A 559 -21.01 0.37 -7.58
CA LYS A 559 -22.16 0.38 -8.51
C LYS A 559 -22.40 1.72 -9.22
N LEU A 560 -21.88 2.84 -8.71
CA LEU A 560 -22.11 4.15 -9.32
C LEU A 560 -21.24 4.37 -10.56
N LYS A 561 -20.08 3.70 -10.63
CA LYS A 561 -19.07 3.91 -11.67
C LYS A 561 -18.82 5.40 -11.91
N THR A 562 -18.54 6.12 -10.83
CA THR A 562 -18.54 7.59 -10.78
C THR A 562 -17.52 8.23 -11.72
N LYS A 563 -16.28 7.71 -11.76
CA LYS A 563 -15.24 8.16 -12.70
C LYS A 563 -15.69 8.03 -14.16
N GLU A 564 -16.24 6.86 -14.51
CA GLU A 564 -16.79 6.61 -15.83
C GLU A 564 -17.93 7.58 -16.15
N PHE A 565 -18.82 7.82 -15.19
CA PHE A 565 -19.97 8.72 -15.36
C PHE A 565 -19.50 10.14 -15.69
N PHE A 566 -18.63 10.73 -14.87
CA PHE A 566 -18.19 12.11 -15.09
C PHE A 566 -17.34 12.28 -16.35
N THR A 567 -16.62 11.24 -16.78
CA THR A 567 -15.88 11.26 -18.07
C THR A 567 -16.83 11.28 -19.28
N GLN A 568 -18.03 10.71 -19.14
CA GLN A 568 -19.01 10.59 -20.22
C GLN A 568 -20.13 11.64 -20.16
N ALA A 569 -20.30 12.32 -19.03
CA ALA A 569 -21.38 13.28 -18.81
C ALA A 569 -21.28 14.47 -19.78
N ARG A 570 -22.42 14.87 -20.35
CA ARG A 570 -22.51 16.05 -21.22
C ARG A 570 -22.52 17.37 -20.47
N ASP A 571 -23.14 17.39 -19.28
CA ASP A 571 -23.14 18.55 -18.40
C ASP A 571 -21.71 18.78 -17.85
N PRO A 572 -21.03 19.88 -18.21
CA PRO A 572 -19.67 20.17 -17.72
C PRO A 572 -19.64 20.50 -16.22
N TRP A 573 -20.80 20.70 -15.59
CA TRP A 573 -20.96 20.92 -14.15
C TRP A 573 -21.32 19.64 -13.39
N ALA A 574 -21.33 18.45 -14.02
CA ALA A 574 -21.83 17.23 -13.41
C ALA A 574 -21.22 16.92 -12.02
N GLU A 575 -19.89 16.95 -11.90
CA GLU A 575 -19.21 16.67 -10.64
C GLU A 575 -19.55 17.72 -9.57
N PHE A 576 -19.52 19.01 -9.94
CA PHE A 576 -19.96 20.09 -9.06
C PHE A 576 -21.40 19.87 -8.59
N THR A 577 -22.33 19.63 -9.51
CA THR A 577 -23.76 19.52 -9.22
C THR A 577 -24.02 18.40 -8.22
N PHE A 578 -23.39 17.25 -8.40
CA PHE A 578 -23.60 16.10 -7.53
C PHE A 578 -22.92 16.24 -6.17
N VAL A 579 -21.67 16.67 -6.12
CA VAL A 579 -20.97 16.86 -4.83
C VAL A 579 -21.63 17.97 -4.02
N ASN A 580 -21.97 19.10 -4.66
CA ASN A 580 -22.66 20.20 -4.01
C ASN A 580 -24.04 19.79 -3.47
N TYR A 581 -24.83 19.07 -4.26
CA TYR A 581 -26.14 18.60 -3.82
C TYR A 581 -26.03 17.58 -2.68
N ALA A 582 -25.06 16.67 -2.77
CA ALA A 582 -24.79 15.68 -1.73
C ALA A 582 -24.32 16.33 -0.41
N TYR A 583 -23.50 17.38 -0.49
CA TYR A 583 -23.11 18.18 0.67
C TYR A 583 -24.33 18.88 1.31
N ASN A 584 -25.17 19.55 0.50
CA ASN A 584 -26.32 20.30 1.00
C ASN A 584 -27.48 19.41 1.52
N ARG A 585 -27.73 18.25 0.90
CA ARG A 585 -28.92 17.42 1.17
C ARG A 585 -28.60 16.07 1.82
N GLY A 586 -27.31 15.75 1.99
CA GLY A 586 -26.83 14.46 2.46
C GLY A 586 -26.80 13.40 1.36
N VAL A 587 -25.81 12.51 1.43
CA VAL A 587 -25.55 11.55 0.35
C VAL A 587 -26.66 10.50 0.20
N TYR A 588 -27.24 10.00 1.28
CA TYR A 588 -28.25 8.92 1.20
C TYR A 588 -29.52 9.34 0.47
N GLY A 589 -30.00 10.56 0.71
CA GLY A 589 -31.16 11.11 -0.02
C GLY A 589 -30.84 11.28 -1.51
N PHE A 590 -29.61 11.67 -1.84
CA PHE A 590 -29.13 11.77 -3.21
C PHE A 590 -29.06 10.40 -3.91
N LEU A 591 -28.54 9.36 -3.25
CA LEU A 591 -28.43 8.02 -3.85
C LEU A 591 -29.80 7.38 -4.15
N GLN A 592 -30.85 7.74 -3.41
CA GLN A 592 -32.22 7.27 -3.68
C GLN A 592 -32.81 7.80 -5.00
N LEU A 593 -32.19 8.81 -5.60
CA LEU A 593 -32.59 9.31 -6.93
C LEU A 593 -32.16 8.37 -8.06
N ASN A 594 -31.36 7.34 -7.79
CA ASN A 594 -30.93 6.30 -8.75
C ASN A 594 -30.35 6.86 -10.07
N ILE A 595 -29.74 8.04 -10.01
CA ILE A 595 -29.22 8.76 -11.20
C ILE A 595 -28.10 7.97 -11.89
N PHE A 596 -27.21 7.36 -11.11
CA PHE A 596 -26.09 6.58 -11.66
C PHE A 596 -26.47 5.16 -12.10
N THR A 597 -27.67 4.69 -11.73
CA THR A 597 -28.15 3.34 -12.02
C THR A 597 -29.34 3.39 -12.98
N ASP A 598 -30.57 3.48 -12.47
CA ASP A 598 -31.81 3.33 -13.23
C ASP A 598 -32.01 4.46 -14.25
N HIS A 599 -31.39 5.62 -14.02
CA HIS A 599 -31.53 6.81 -14.85
C HIS A 599 -30.22 7.23 -15.53
N ARG A 600 -29.21 6.34 -15.58
CA ARG A 600 -27.86 6.67 -16.06
C ARG A 600 -27.84 7.21 -17.49
N ASP A 601 -28.52 6.54 -18.42
CA ASP A 601 -28.54 6.96 -19.83
C ASP A 601 -29.18 8.33 -20.02
N ARG A 602 -30.28 8.59 -19.29
CA ARG A 602 -30.95 9.90 -19.29
C ARG A 602 -30.02 10.97 -18.72
N ALA A 603 -29.30 10.66 -17.64
CA ALA A 603 -28.36 11.59 -17.02
C ALA A 603 -27.16 11.89 -17.90
N LEU A 604 -26.57 10.90 -18.58
CA LEU A 604 -25.47 11.09 -19.51
C LEU A 604 -25.85 11.96 -20.73
N GLN A 605 -27.14 12.03 -21.07
CA GLN A 605 -27.65 12.86 -22.16
C GLN A 605 -28.04 14.28 -21.74
N ALA A 606 -28.17 14.54 -20.43
CA ALA A 606 -28.61 15.84 -19.92
C ALA A 606 -27.52 16.91 -20.11
N GLU A 607 -27.92 18.09 -20.60
CA GLU A 607 -27.03 19.26 -20.70
C GLU A 607 -26.94 20.04 -19.37
N ASP A 608 -27.96 19.92 -18.51
CA ASP A 608 -27.95 20.43 -17.14
C ASP A 608 -28.63 19.42 -16.21
N LEU A 609 -27.82 18.70 -15.44
CA LEU A 609 -28.27 17.69 -14.48
C LEU A 609 -29.08 18.30 -13.34
N GLY A 610 -28.79 19.55 -12.98
CA GLY A 610 -29.50 20.29 -11.95
C GLY A 610 -30.97 20.46 -12.31
N THR A 611 -31.23 20.93 -13.53
CA THR A 611 -32.59 21.10 -14.04
C THR A 611 -33.27 19.75 -14.30
N GLU A 612 -32.56 18.80 -14.94
CA GLU A 612 -33.14 17.52 -15.37
C GLU A 612 -33.64 16.66 -14.21
N PHE A 613 -32.94 16.71 -13.07
CA PHE A 613 -33.25 15.91 -11.87
C PHE A 613 -33.71 16.74 -10.67
N GLY A 614 -33.91 18.05 -10.82
CA GLY A 614 -34.39 18.93 -9.74
C GLY A 614 -33.41 19.05 -8.56
N LEU A 615 -32.10 19.16 -8.85
CA LEU A 615 -31.03 19.19 -7.86
C LEU A 615 -30.70 20.60 -7.36
N SER A 616 -31.70 21.48 -7.30
CA SER A 616 -31.56 22.87 -6.86
C SER A 616 -31.09 22.98 -5.39
N GLY A 617 -31.41 22.00 -4.55
CA GLY A 617 -31.09 22.00 -3.12
C GLY A 617 -32.00 22.92 -2.30
N PHE A 618 -31.65 23.17 -1.04
CA PHE A 618 -32.44 24.07 -0.19
C PHE A 618 -32.23 25.54 -0.63
N ALA A 619 -33.32 26.28 -0.84
CA ALA A 619 -33.29 27.69 -1.23
C ALA A 619 -32.38 27.99 -2.44
N SER A 620 -32.49 27.17 -3.50
CA SER A 620 -31.71 27.31 -4.74
C SER A 620 -30.20 27.29 -4.53
N HIS A 621 -29.72 26.44 -3.62
CA HIS A 621 -28.32 26.31 -3.26
C HIS A 621 -27.39 26.12 -4.46
N LEU A 622 -27.79 25.25 -5.40
CA LEU A 622 -27.00 24.97 -6.60
C LEU A 622 -26.81 26.23 -7.45
N GLU A 623 -27.92 26.92 -7.75
CA GLU A 623 -27.93 28.07 -8.65
C GLU A 623 -27.19 29.28 -8.07
N ASN A 624 -27.34 29.52 -6.76
CA ASN A 624 -26.61 30.56 -6.04
C ASN A 624 -25.08 30.37 -6.19
N ILE A 625 -24.60 29.17 -5.91
CA ILE A 625 -23.17 28.87 -5.95
C ILE A 625 -22.66 28.88 -7.39
N ARG A 626 -23.40 28.29 -8.34
CA ARG A 626 -23.05 28.30 -9.76
C ARG A 626 -22.91 29.74 -10.30
N ALA A 627 -23.82 30.65 -9.92
CA ALA A 627 -23.75 32.06 -10.32
C ALA A 627 -22.50 32.77 -9.77
N MET A 628 -22.17 32.56 -8.50
CA MET A 628 -20.96 33.15 -7.88
C MET A 628 -19.66 32.61 -8.47
N ILE A 629 -19.59 31.30 -8.77
CA ILE A 629 -18.44 30.70 -9.47
C ILE A 629 -18.30 31.31 -10.86
N ASN A 630 -19.40 31.44 -11.62
CA ASN A 630 -19.37 32.05 -12.95
C ASN A 630 -18.90 33.51 -12.91
N ALA A 631 -19.39 34.31 -11.96
CA ALA A 631 -18.93 35.69 -11.78
C ALA A 631 -17.43 35.73 -11.46
N SER A 632 -16.97 34.88 -10.55
CA SER A 632 -15.56 34.83 -10.11
C SER A 632 -14.63 34.32 -11.20
N ASN A 633 -15.06 33.33 -11.99
CA ASN A 633 -14.29 32.81 -13.12
C ASN A 633 -14.13 33.81 -14.26
N ASN A 634 -15.09 34.72 -14.45
CA ASN A 634 -15.03 35.77 -15.48
C ASN A 634 -14.33 37.05 -15.01
N GLU A 635 -14.03 37.18 -13.72
CA GLU A 635 -13.33 38.33 -13.15
C GLU A 635 -11.82 38.18 -13.37
N THR A 636 -11.22 39.20 -13.98
CA THR A 636 -9.81 39.18 -14.41
C THR A 636 -9.02 40.39 -13.89
N GLU A 637 -9.71 41.38 -13.32
CA GLU A 637 -9.15 42.64 -12.85
C GLU A 637 -9.07 42.65 -11.32
N ASN A 638 -10.17 42.31 -10.64
CA ASN A 638 -10.27 42.33 -9.17
C ASN A 638 -9.89 40.98 -8.57
N ILE A 639 -8.59 40.74 -8.41
CA ILE A 639 -8.05 39.53 -7.78
C ILE A 639 -7.49 39.89 -6.40
N TYR A 640 -7.95 39.17 -5.38
CA TYR A 640 -7.50 39.37 -4.00
C TYR A 640 -5.99 39.18 -3.88
N ASP A 641 -5.36 40.10 -3.14
CA ASP A 641 -3.98 39.97 -2.70
C ASP A 641 -3.82 40.61 -1.32
N ALA A 642 -2.83 40.15 -0.55
CA ALA A 642 -2.50 40.67 0.76
C ALA A 642 -1.00 40.54 1.02
N GLN A 643 -0.45 41.50 1.75
CA GLN A 643 0.91 41.40 2.27
C GLN A 643 0.93 40.47 3.48
N LEU A 644 1.80 39.46 3.44
CA LEU A 644 2.01 38.50 4.52
C LEU A 644 3.37 38.75 5.17
N THR A 645 3.37 38.98 6.48
CA THR A 645 4.60 38.95 7.30
C THR A 645 4.98 37.52 7.64
N TRP A 646 6.20 37.30 8.14
CA TRP A 646 6.60 36.00 8.67
C TRP A 646 5.65 35.52 9.77
N ASP A 647 5.27 36.40 10.72
CA ASP A 647 4.31 36.07 11.79
C ASP A 647 2.98 35.54 11.23
N ASN A 648 2.51 36.05 10.08
CA ASN A 648 1.30 35.52 9.44
C ASN A 648 1.51 34.10 8.90
N ILE A 649 2.67 33.81 8.31
CA ILE A 649 3.01 32.47 7.81
C ILE A 649 3.21 31.50 8.96
N GLU A 650 3.94 31.89 10.01
CA GLU A 650 4.15 31.07 11.20
C GLU A 650 2.82 30.74 11.88
N GLU A 651 1.92 31.72 12.03
CA GLU A 651 0.59 31.47 12.58
C GLU A 651 -0.25 30.54 11.70
N PHE A 652 -0.16 30.65 10.37
CA PHE A 652 -0.77 29.68 9.45
C PHE A 652 -0.22 28.27 9.69
N LEU A 653 1.10 28.09 9.81
CA LEU A 653 1.71 26.79 10.10
C LEU A 653 1.25 26.25 11.46
N ASN A 654 1.18 27.09 12.49
CA ASN A 654 0.65 26.70 13.81
C ASN A 654 -0.79 26.17 13.72
N LYS A 655 -1.63 26.82 12.91
CA LYS A 655 -3.00 26.36 12.65
C LYS A 655 -3.06 25.08 11.81
N LEU A 656 -2.18 24.95 10.83
CA LEU A 656 -2.06 23.74 10.01
C LEU A 656 -1.63 22.53 10.85
N ARG A 657 -0.75 22.72 11.84
CA ARG A 657 -0.26 21.65 12.73
C ARG A 657 -1.39 20.92 13.47
N LEU A 658 -2.55 21.55 13.65
CA LEU A 658 -3.73 20.91 14.23
C LEU A 658 -4.20 19.68 13.44
N PHE A 659 -3.95 19.64 12.12
CA PHE A 659 -4.33 18.52 11.24
C PHE A 659 -3.26 17.43 11.13
N TYR A 660 -2.15 17.54 11.87
CA TYR A 660 -1.02 16.60 11.83
C TYR A 660 -0.54 16.25 13.23
N ARG A 661 -1.49 16.00 14.15
CA ARG A 661 -1.21 15.80 15.59
C ARG A 661 -0.88 14.37 16.01
N ASN A 662 -0.99 13.40 15.10
CA ASN A 662 -0.71 11.99 15.40
C ASN A 662 0.79 11.62 15.31
N GLY A 663 1.68 12.61 15.17
CA GLY A 663 3.13 12.39 15.17
C GLY A 663 3.76 12.20 13.78
N ALA A 664 2.99 12.39 12.71
CA ALA A 664 3.50 12.48 11.34
C ALA A 664 3.03 13.80 10.70
N PRO A 665 3.93 14.75 10.40
CA PRO A 665 5.37 14.73 10.68
C PRO A 665 5.67 14.78 12.18
N THR A 666 6.86 14.30 12.58
CA THR A 666 7.39 14.50 13.93
C THR A 666 7.64 15.99 14.24
N ASP A 667 7.86 16.34 15.49
CA ASP A 667 8.14 17.73 15.87
C ASP A 667 9.46 18.24 15.28
N GLU A 668 10.46 17.36 15.13
CA GLU A 668 11.74 17.68 14.50
C GLU A 668 11.55 17.95 12.99
N GLU A 669 10.80 17.09 12.29
CA GLU A 669 10.47 17.30 10.87
C GLU A 669 9.64 18.57 10.66
N TRP A 670 8.70 18.86 11.56
CA TRP A 670 7.92 20.10 11.51
C TRP A 670 8.78 21.36 11.71
N THR A 671 9.77 21.27 12.60
CA THR A 671 10.74 22.35 12.81
C THR A 671 11.57 22.58 11.55
N LEU A 672 12.10 21.51 10.94
CA LEU A 672 12.85 21.59 9.69
C LEU A 672 12.01 22.15 8.53
N MET A 673 10.74 21.76 8.45
CA MET A 673 9.80 22.33 7.48
C MET A 673 9.67 23.85 7.68
N THR A 674 9.42 24.29 8.91
CA THR A 674 9.28 25.71 9.24
C THR A 674 10.54 26.50 8.87
N GLU A 675 11.74 25.96 9.13
CA GLU A 675 13.02 26.58 8.75
C GLU A 675 13.24 26.66 7.22
N ASP A 676 12.79 25.66 6.46
CA ASP A 676 12.82 25.70 4.99
C ASP A 676 11.84 26.75 4.45
N VAL A 677 10.63 26.83 5.02
CA VAL A 677 9.62 27.84 4.65
C VAL A 677 10.12 29.24 4.99
N GLU A 678 10.77 29.44 6.14
CA GLU A 678 11.36 30.73 6.53
C GLU A 678 12.46 31.18 5.57
N ARG A 679 13.36 30.27 5.17
CA ARG A 679 14.38 30.58 4.16
C ARG A 679 13.76 30.95 2.82
N ALA A 680 12.72 30.24 2.40
CA ALA A 680 12.00 30.57 1.16
C ALA A 680 11.30 31.94 1.27
N PHE A 681 10.64 32.22 2.39
CA PHE A 681 10.01 33.50 2.70
C PHE A 681 11.01 34.65 2.60
N ASN A 682 12.17 34.52 3.26
CA ASN A 682 13.21 35.55 3.26
C ASN A 682 13.79 35.84 1.87
N LEU A 683 13.79 34.87 0.95
CA LEU A 683 14.23 35.06 -0.44
C LEU A 683 13.14 35.72 -1.30
N LEU A 684 11.90 35.25 -1.19
CA LEU A 684 10.76 35.78 -1.95
C LEU A 684 10.45 37.22 -1.52
N SER A 685 10.61 37.54 -0.23
CA SER A 685 10.38 38.90 0.29
C SER A 685 11.31 39.94 -0.32
N GLN A 686 12.48 39.56 -0.83
CA GLN A 686 13.43 40.48 -1.47
C GLN A 686 12.89 41.09 -2.78
N HIS A 687 11.91 40.44 -3.43
CA HIS A 687 11.22 41.04 -4.58
C HIS A 687 10.37 42.25 -4.16
N TRP A 688 9.88 42.25 -2.93
CA TRP A 688 8.98 43.24 -2.37
C TRP A 688 9.74 44.25 -1.50
N ASP A 689 9.44 44.33 -0.21
CA ASP A 689 10.05 45.26 0.75
C ASP A 689 11.11 44.60 1.66
N GLY A 690 11.41 43.33 1.43
CA GLY A 690 12.32 42.51 2.24
C GLY A 690 11.70 41.94 3.53
N ASN A 691 10.48 42.33 3.89
CA ASN A 691 9.80 41.93 5.14
C ASN A 691 8.46 41.23 4.91
N THR A 692 7.87 41.36 3.72
CA THR A 692 6.59 40.77 3.35
C THR A 692 6.67 40.03 2.03
N VAL A 693 5.75 39.08 1.84
CA VAL A 693 5.47 38.41 0.57
C VAL A 693 4.04 38.67 0.14
N SER A 694 3.73 38.46 -1.14
CA SER A 694 2.37 38.52 -1.65
C SER A 694 1.65 37.18 -1.39
N LEU A 695 0.41 37.26 -0.91
CA LEU A 695 -0.47 36.10 -0.81
C LEU A 695 -0.79 35.53 -2.20
N ARG A 696 -1.11 36.39 -3.18
CA ARG A 696 -1.44 35.96 -4.54
C ARG A 696 -0.25 35.27 -5.22
N TYR A 697 0.93 35.88 -5.18
CA TYR A 697 2.07 35.41 -5.98
C TYR A 697 2.91 34.34 -5.28
N ASP A 698 3.18 34.51 -3.97
CA ASP A 698 4.23 33.73 -3.31
C ASP A 698 3.70 32.61 -2.42
N PHE A 699 2.45 32.72 -1.92
CA PHE A 699 1.93 31.81 -0.91
C PHE A 699 1.87 30.35 -1.38
N LEU A 700 1.46 30.05 -2.62
CA LEU A 700 1.46 28.67 -3.12
C LEU A 700 2.88 28.09 -3.19
N THR A 701 3.89 28.92 -3.45
CA THR A 701 5.29 28.47 -3.46
C THR A 701 5.77 28.14 -2.05
N LEU A 702 5.49 29.00 -1.07
CA LEU A 702 5.75 28.72 0.35
C LEU A 702 5.01 27.47 0.82
N LEU A 703 3.77 27.32 0.42
CA LEU A 703 2.95 26.16 0.73
C LEU A 703 3.50 24.89 0.08
N ARG A 704 4.06 24.95 -1.14
CA ARG A 704 4.73 23.80 -1.78
C ARG A 704 6.02 23.42 -1.07
N VAL A 705 6.76 24.40 -0.54
CA VAL A 705 7.92 24.14 0.35
C VAL A 705 7.46 23.41 1.60
N ALA A 706 6.38 23.87 2.26
CA ALA A 706 5.80 23.19 3.43
C ALA A 706 5.28 21.78 3.08
N LYS A 707 4.48 21.67 2.02
CA LYS A 707 3.87 20.43 1.50
C LYS A 707 4.89 19.35 1.22
N ALA A 708 6.08 19.70 0.72
CA ALA A 708 7.14 18.73 0.49
C ALA A 708 7.51 17.94 1.77
N HIS A 709 7.37 18.54 2.96
CA HIS A 709 7.62 17.88 4.25
C HIS A 709 6.42 17.16 4.85
N LEU A 710 5.21 17.38 4.33
CA LEU A 710 4.03 16.68 4.78
C LEU A 710 4.07 15.20 4.35
N PRO A 711 3.45 14.29 5.12
CA PRO A 711 3.46 12.87 4.80
C PRO A 711 2.67 12.59 3.52
N THR A 712 3.15 11.62 2.75
CA THR A 712 2.50 11.14 1.51
C THR A 712 1.78 9.81 1.75
N PRO A 713 0.66 9.54 1.05
CA PRO A 713 0.00 10.43 0.10
C PRO A 713 -0.61 11.64 0.81
N TYR A 714 -0.61 12.81 0.15
CA TYR A 714 -1.14 14.04 0.76
C TYR A 714 -2.63 13.94 1.05
N THR A 715 -3.37 13.07 0.36
CA THR A 715 -4.79 12.77 0.61
C THR A 715 -4.93 11.32 1.04
N PRO A 716 -4.81 11.04 2.36
CA PRO A 716 -4.88 9.69 2.90
C PRO A 716 -6.27 9.09 2.65
N ASN A 717 -6.35 7.76 2.67
CA ASN A 717 -7.60 7.04 2.49
C ASN A 717 -8.58 7.43 3.62
N PRO A 718 -9.85 7.78 3.30
CA PRO A 718 -10.89 7.63 4.30
C PRO A 718 -10.97 6.16 4.72
N THR A 719 -11.06 5.90 6.03
CA THR A 719 -11.01 4.54 6.56
C THR A 719 -11.76 4.37 7.89
N GLY A 720 -11.94 3.13 8.31
CA GLY A 720 -12.51 2.72 9.58
C GLY A 720 -13.89 2.09 9.42
N GLN A 721 -14.40 1.53 10.53
CA GLN A 721 -15.65 0.77 10.51
C GLN A 721 -16.83 1.56 9.96
N THR A 722 -16.94 2.85 10.31
CA THR A 722 -18.05 3.69 9.84
C THR A 722 -17.97 3.92 8.34
N TRP A 723 -16.78 4.15 7.78
CA TRP A 723 -16.57 4.27 6.34
C TRP A 723 -16.97 2.99 5.59
N ALA A 724 -16.44 1.85 6.04
CA ALA A 724 -16.73 0.54 5.44
C ALA A 724 -18.24 0.22 5.46
N ASP A 725 -18.90 0.44 6.59
CA ASP A 725 -20.34 0.17 6.74
C ASP A 725 -21.19 1.05 5.83
N GLN A 726 -20.85 2.34 5.72
CA GLN A 726 -21.58 3.29 4.90
C GLN A 726 -21.44 2.99 3.40
N ILE A 727 -20.24 2.70 2.91
CA ILE A 727 -20.04 2.29 1.51
C ILE A 727 -20.76 0.98 1.25
N ASN A 728 -20.63 -0.01 2.14
CA ASN A 728 -21.30 -1.30 1.95
C ASN A 728 -22.83 -1.15 1.89
N SER A 729 -23.39 -0.33 2.77
CA SER A 729 -24.81 0.03 2.76
C SER A 729 -25.20 0.74 1.46
N ALA A 730 -24.45 1.78 1.08
CA ALA A 730 -24.71 2.58 -0.12
C ALA A 730 -24.61 1.75 -1.41
N ASN A 731 -23.69 0.79 -1.48
CA ASN A 731 -23.55 -0.14 -2.60
C ASN A 731 -24.71 -1.15 -2.65
N GLY A 732 -25.34 -1.48 -1.51
CA GLY A 732 -26.35 -2.54 -1.41
C GLY A 732 -25.76 -3.91 -1.08
N GLY A 733 -24.63 -3.94 -0.36
CA GLY A 733 -23.88 -5.13 0.00
C GLY A 733 -22.56 -5.29 -0.76
N THR A 734 -22.03 -6.52 -0.77
CA THR A 734 -20.83 -6.88 -1.55
C THR A 734 -21.04 -6.55 -3.03
N PRO A 735 -20.06 -5.94 -3.73
CA PRO A 735 -20.15 -5.66 -5.16
C PRO A 735 -20.54 -6.92 -5.94
N GLN A 736 -21.56 -6.79 -6.79
CA GLN A 736 -21.95 -7.83 -7.73
C GLN A 736 -21.22 -7.55 -9.05
N HIS A 737 -20.61 -8.59 -9.63
CA HIS A 737 -19.96 -8.53 -10.93
C HIS A 737 -20.97 -8.66 -12.08
#